data_AF-A0A804NDC9-F1
#
_entry.id   AF-A0A804NDC9-F1
#
_cell.length_a   1.000
_cell.length_b   1.000
_cell.length_c   1.000
_cell.angle_alpha   90.00
_cell.angle_beta   90.00
_cell.angle_gamma   90.00
#
_symmetry.space_group_name_H-M   'P 1'
#
loop_
_entity.id
_entity.type
_entity.pdbx_description
1 polymer ?
#
loop_
_entity_poly.entity_id
_entity_poly.type
_entity_poly.pdbx_seq_one_letter_code
_entity_poly.pdbx_strand_id
1 'polypeptide(L)'
;MPGMPTDGGGAMVPFTGEPGQGAPPPAPVRPIRHGVAPPIFRIYVSWSSGNLLQVACLRPPNSDGGGGTEEVVGSVVEVNLGDGGSGGSEAEEKIDEAEMRRIEYGSVPAFALLQSRKNTLADVATMSHVPSVPDHAEWWQYVLEYSKTIGSLLGNPDPSGFMIEEPKTILKVREKPTSLRAAWELLEIFYVDKRLQGWLPERLVDWLADFDSLLSTMASTVYSKLSNFQKKLVNLQIVEDDPDYWNGLSAALSVGWLDIVNMLRFHGSYQLDQMDSRETENGLVEAVAVLVSMMPRMRPNLPTGKLGQCCKTRPDFIKAWEKWRGQVTKLECSAFWIQCGHQKTRDGLKNLLHIMMGNIKEITAATSHWLELFASHFLYIKPFTVGFEGMHHLAQKCIQLMPSSGTNGLTGLIIGVMSENPEVVLAECTKNFGPWLVTHAMELLTADNDYADIMLHEERPNLGGISIEELHRLVYAQVLCCHPLTWQIAPTYLSSCLNQGLGLLEILLLKQPIQDNCLVLKTLEICRLYELENVSTIIMKIAGIYRWKHGRKGTGVYWFQQARDKVCLDRIAQQLFEHIGKSVTDDSFKQWEGLLELLGSDIGSAGGLEFLHRYRDFKRSLQQALDRRCGEAARQTVDFLIQLMKNPSTPQRFWLPLLHDSVELLNSKLSPLMDVAETTLLLNKLQELSMAKLRPDFSSNHLPSHAMSSVRLALASNLARAVLEDRSPSTL
;
A
#
# COMPACT_ATOMS: atom_id res chain seq x y z
N MET A 1 -4.29 14.91 35.67
CA MET A 1 -3.20 15.75 36.19
C MET A 1 -3.04 16.95 35.27
N PRO A 2 -2.73 18.15 35.80
CA PRO A 2 -2.63 19.38 35.02
C PRO A 2 -1.44 19.33 34.05
N GLY A 3 -1.58 20.03 32.93
CA GLY A 3 -0.81 19.86 31.71
C GLY A 3 0.66 20.25 31.81
N MET A 4 1.50 19.41 31.22
CA MET A 4 2.81 19.77 30.69
C MET A 4 2.63 20.12 29.20
N PRO A 5 3.22 21.22 28.69
CA PRO A 5 3.34 21.43 27.27
C PRO A 5 4.23 20.31 26.71
N THR A 6 3.70 19.48 25.83
CA THR A 6 4.50 18.54 25.05
C THR A 6 5.36 19.35 24.08
N ASP A 7 6.66 19.39 24.36
CA ASP A 7 7.67 19.80 23.37
C ASP A 7 7.43 19.06 22.06
N GLY A 8 7.48 19.80 20.96
CA GLY A 8 7.19 19.36 19.59
C GLY A 8 8.22 18.39 19.01
N GLY A 9 8.41 17.23 19.63
CA GLY A 9 9.28 16.14 19.17
C GLY A 9 8.59 15.08 18.30
N GLY A 10 7.40 15.37 17.76
CA GLY A 10 6.57 14.36 17.09
C GLY A 10 6.63 14.34 15.55
N ALA A 11 7.27 15.33 14.91
CA ALA A 11 7.39 15.36 13.45
C ALA A 11 8.75 14.78 13.04
N MET A 12 8.76 13.55 12.51
CA MET A 12 9.97 12.88 12.02
C MET A 12 10.49 13.41 10.68
N VAL A 13 9.87 14.42 10.09
CA VAL A 13 10.35 15.08 8.87
C VAL A 13 10.31 16.59 9.09
N PRO A 14 11.45 17.30 9.04
CA PRO A 14 11.46 18.75 9.18
C PRO A 14 10.78 19.37 7.96
N PHE A 15 9.72 20.13 8.20
CA PHE A 15 9.12 20.99 7.19
C PHE A 15 10.06 22.19 7.00
N THR A 16 10.84 22.20 5.91
CA THR A 16 11.71 23.34 5.56
C THR A 16 10.86 24.50 5.06
N GLY A 17 10.42 25.35 6.00
CA GLY A 17 9.88 26.66 5.69
C GLY A 17 10.98 27.72 5.76
N GLU A 18 11.75 27.90 4.69
CA GLU A 18 12.46 29.17 4.48
C GLU A 18 12.06 29.79 3.12
N PRO A 19 11.62 31.07 3.11
CA PRO A 19 11.13 31.75 1.91
C PRO A 19 12.28 32.34 1.09
N GLY A 20 12.72 31.61 0.07
CA GLY A 20 13.62 32.09 -0.97
C GLY A 20 12.90 32.16 -2.33
N GLN A 21 12.74 33.38 -2.85
CA GLN A 21 12.33 33.78 -4.22
C GLN A 21 11.59 32.74 -5.09
N GLY A 22 10.26 32.84 -5.03
CA GLY A 22 9.31 32.05 -5.81
C GLY A 22 8.16 31.72 -4.88
N ALA A 23 7.13 32.58 -4.83
CA ALA A 23 6.01 32.39 -3.91
C ALA A 23 5.48 30.95 -4.09
N PRO A 24 5.48 30.11 -3.03
CA PRO A 24 4.94 28.77 -3.14
C PRO A 24 3.46 28.89 -3.56
N PRO A 25 2.95 27.96 -4.40
CA PRO A 25 1.53 27.94 -4.73
C PRO A 25 0.71 27.96 -3.42
N PRO A 26 -0.43 28.67 -3.38
CA PRO A 26 -1.23 28.75 -2.18
C PRO A 26 -1.56 27.34 -1.69
N ALA A 27 -1.38 27.11 -0.38
CA ALA A 27 -1.66 25.81 0.22
C ALA A 27 -3.08 25.35 -0.17
N PRO A 28 -3.27 24.08 -0.52
CA PRO A 28 -4.57 23.58 -0.97
C PRO A 28 -5.62 23.82 0.11
N VAL A 29 -6.61 24.68 -0.19
CA VAL A 29 -7.71 25.01 0.73
C VAL A 29 -8.83 24.00 0.51
N ARG A 30 -9.12 23.16 1.51
CA ARG A 30 -10.27 22.26 1.49
C ARG A 30 -11.45 22.86 2.25
N PRO A 31 -12.57 23.19 1.57
CA PRO A 31 -13.76 23.66 2.26
C PRO A 31 -14.45 22.50 2.99
N ILE A 32 -14.56 22.60 4.32
CA ILE A 32 -15.22 21.58 5.16
C ILE A 32 -16.65 22.03 5.43
N ARG A 33 -17.64 21.25 4.99
CA ARG A 33 -19.07 21.50 5.30
C ARG A 33 -19.45 20.80 6.60
N HIS A 34 -19.52 21.55 7.69
CA HIS A 34 -19.85 21.04 9.02
C HIS A 34 -21.33 21.18 9.41
N GLY A 35 -22.11 22.00 8.71
CA GLY A 35 -23.57 22.08 8.91
C GLY A 35 -24.04 22.72 10.24
N VAL A 36 -23.13 23.29 11.04
CA VAL A 36 -23.46 23.99 12.29
C VAL A 36 -23.69 25.47 12.00
N ALA A 37 -24.83 26.00 12.44
CA ALA A 37 -25.16 27.41 12.29
C ALA A 37 -24.28 28.30 13.18
N PRO A 38 -23.77 29.45 12.69
CA PRO A 38 -23.00 30.38 13.51
C PRO A 38 -23.81 30.95 14.68
N PRO A 39 -23.18 31.35 15.79
CA PRO A 39 -21.74 31.41 16.01
C PRO A 39 -21.14 30.07 16.49
N ILE A 40 -19.98 29.71 15.93
CA ILE A 40 -19.17 28.58 16.39
C ILE A 40 -18.31 29.06 17.56
N PHE A 41 -18.39 28.37 18.70
CA PHE A 41 -17.61 28.69 19.89
C PHE A 41 -16.26 27.98 19.91
N ARG A 42 -16.22 26.71 19.48
CA ARG A 42 -15.00 25.92 19.53
C ARG A 42 -14.89 24.93 18.38
N ILE A 43 -13.69 24.83 17.82
CA ILE A 43 -13.32 23.83 16.82
C ILE A 43 -12.28 22.92 17.46
N TYR A 44 -12.50 21.61 17.36
CA TYR A 44 -11.52 20.60 17.71
C TYR A 44 -11.11 19.87 16.45
N VAL A 45 -9.81 19.67 16.31
CA VAL A 45 -9.23 18.92 15.21
C VAL A 45 -8.45 17.77 15.82
N SER A 46 -8.79 16.55 15.43
CA SER A 46 -8.07 15.35 15.86
C SER A 46 -7.80 14.45 14.66
N TRP A 47 -6.59 13.91 14.62
CA TRP A 47 -6.24 12.86 13.67
C TRP A 47 -6.83 11.53 14.18
N SER A 48 -7.54 10.83 13.32
CA SER A 48 -7.96 9.45 13.57
C SER A 48 -6.96 8.47 12.96
N SER A 49 -7.24 7.17 12.98
CA SER A 49 -6.36 6.17 12.35
C SER A 49 -6.33 6.36 10.83
N GLY A 50 -5.13 6.47 10.27
CA GLY A 50 -4.93 6.65 8.83
C GLY A 50 -5.00 8.12 8.40
N ASN A 51 -5.45 8.36 7.17
CA ASN A 51 -5.50 9.72 6.60
C ASN A 51 -6.81 10.46 6.90
N LEU A 52 -7.53 10.09 7.96
CA LEU A 52 -8.82 10.67 8.32
C LEU A 52 -8.66 11.74 9.41
N LEU A 53 -9.03 12.97 9.09
CA LEU A 53 -9.07 14.10 10.02
C LEU A 53 -10.49 14.28 10.55
N GLN A 54 -10.67 14.22 11.86
CA GLN A 54 -11.93 14.52 12.50
C GLN A 54 -11.96 15.99 12.91
N VAL A 55 -12.95 16.73 12.42
CA VAL A 55 -13.20 18.13 12.76
C VAL A 55 -14.52 18.24 13.48
N ALA A 56 -14.48 18.59 14.76
CA ALA A 56 -15.66 18.81 15.58
C ALA A 56 -15.91 20.31 15.78
N CYS A 57 -17.11 20.78 15.44
CA CYS A 57 -17.55 22.17 15.61
C CYS A 57 -18.64 22.23 16.68
N LEU A 58 -18.44 23.04 17.73
CA LEU A 58 -19.38 23.19 18.84
C LEU A 58 -19.89 24.62 18.95
N ARG A 59 -21.20 24.76 19.20
CA ARG A 59 -21.87 26.01 19.55
C ARG A 59 -21.70 26.30 21.06
N PRO A 60 -21.75 27.57 21.51
CA PRO A 60 -21.80 27.83 22.94
C PRO A 60 -23.08 27.22 23.55
N PRO A 61 -23.03 26.70 24.79
CA PRO A 61 -24.24 26.24 25.47
C PRO A 61 -25.20 27.42 25.64
N ASN A 62 -26.39 27.35 25.03
CA ASN A 62 -27.39 28.42 25.11
C ASN A 62 -27.74 28.69 26.59
N SER A 63 -27.69 29.95 27.02
CA SER A 63 -28.12 30.39 28.34
C SER A 63 -29.62 30.67 28.45
N ASP A 64 -30.39 30.61 27.36
CA ASP A 64 -31.83 30.89 27.39
C ASP A 64 -32.67 29.77 26.78
N GLY A 65 -33.56 29.24 27.61
CA GLY A 65 -34.61 28.31 27.21
C GLY A 65 -35.67 29.03 26.38
N GLY A 66 -35.80 28.64 25.12
CA GLY A 66 -36.90 29.03 24.24
C GLY A 66 -36.99 28.01 23.13
N GLY A 67 -38.05 27.20 23.16
CA GLY A 67 -38.20 26.02 22.31
C GLY A 67 -38.43 26.35 20.83
N GLY A 68 -38.24 25.33 19.99
CA GLY A 68 -38.91 25.29 18.69
C GLY A 68 -38.11 24.84 17.47
N THR A 69 -37.00 24.09 17.58
CA THR A 69 -36.47 23.16 16.55
C THR A 69 -35.27 22.40 17.14
N GLU A 70 -35.10 21.11 16.83
CA GLU A 70 -33.89 20.34 17.18
C GLU A 70 -32.68 20.88 16.39
N GLU A 71 -32.15 22.03 16.81
CA GLU A 71 -30.96 22.60 16.19
C GLU A 71 -29.70 21.87 16.68
N VAL A 72 -28.87 21.44 15.72
CA VAL A 72 -27.65 20.66 15.97
C VAL A 72 -26.65 21.51 16.79
N VAL A 73 -26.49 21.16 18.07
CA VAL A 73 -25.62 21.86 19.04
C VAL A 73 -24.12 21.69 18.73
N GLY A 74 -23.77 20.66 17.94
CA GLY A 74 -22.43 20.46 17.41
C GLY A 74 -22.38 19.33 16.39
N SER A 75 -21.37 19.35 15.52
CA SER A 75 -21.16 18.37 14.46
C SER A 75 -19.75 17.81 14.51
N VAL A 76 -19.56 16.53 14.20
CA VAL A 76 -18.25 15.95 13.90
C VAL A 76 -18.25 15.56 12.43
N VAL A 77 -17.27 16.02 11.67
CA VAL A 77 -17.05 15.67 10.27
C VAL A 77 -15.72 14.96 10.13
N GLU A 78 -15.73 13.83 9.43
CA GLU A 78 -14.50 13.14 9.03
C GLU A 78 -14.09 13.60 7.64
N VAL A 79 -12.83 13.98 7.49
CA VAL A 79 -12.24 14.46 6.24
C VAL A 79 -11.10 13.51 5.86
N ASN A 80 -11.25 12.78 4.75
CA ASN A 80 -10.17 11.96 4.23
C ASN A 80 -9.14 12.83 3.50
N LEU A 81 -7.96 12.96 4.09
CA LEU A 81 -6.80 13.68 3.55
C LEU A 81 -5.95 12.83 2.61
N GLY A 82 -6.12 11.51 2.66
CA GLY A 82 -5.40 10.53 1.82
C GLY A 82 -5.83 10.58 0.37
N ASP A 83 -6.98 11.21 0.13
CA ASP A 83 -7.43 11.62 -1.18
C ASP A 83 -6.61 12.82 -1.64
N GLY A 84 -5.31 12.62 -1.85
CA GLY A 84 -4.29 13.65 -2.06
C GLY A 84 -4.83 14.85 -2.83
N GLY A 85 -4.70 16.02 -2.22
CA GLY A 85 -4.88 17.28 -2.91
C GLY A 85 -3.74 17.44 -3.90
N SER A 86 -3.81 16.76 -5.03
CA SER A 86 -3.26 17.29 -6.26
C SER A 86 -3.93 18.65 -6.43
N GLY A 87 -3.16 19.73 -6.38
CA GLY A 87 -3.59 21.02 -6.92
C GLY A 87 -3.77 20.98 -8.45
N GLY A 88 -3.88 19.79 -9.05
CA GLY A 88 -4.41 19.57 -10.38
C GLY A 88 -5.93 19.60 -10.31
N SER A 89 -6.53 20.31 -11.26
CA SER A 89 -7.97 20.43 -11.47
C SER A 89 -8.74 19.15 -11.13
N GLU A 90 -9.96 19.33 -10.60
CA GLU A 90 -11.00 18.32 -10.30
C GLU A 90 -11.41 17.39 -11.50
N ALA A 91 -10.60 17.35 -12.57
CA ALA A 91 -10.89 16.73 -13.85
C ALA A 91 -9.97 15.53 -14.21
N GLU A 92 -8.97 15.18 -13.40
CA GLU A 92 -8.27 13.89 -13.58
C GLU A 92 -9.07 12.79 -12.88
N GLU A 93 -9.57 11.83 -13.68
CA GLU A 93 -10.30 10.65 -13.21
C GLU A 93 -9.34 9.80 -12.34
N LYS A 94 -9.39 10.00 -11.02
CA LYS A 94 -8.54 9.31 -10.04
C LYS A 94 -8.62 7.81 -10.26
N ILE A 95 -7.46 7.15 -10.21
CA ILE A 95 -7.37 5.68 -10.19
C ILE A 95 -8.23 5.19 -9.02
N ASP A 96 -9.13 4.25 -9.30
CA ASP A 96 -10.00 3.66 -8.28
C ASP A 96 -9.17 3.04 -7.14
N GLU A 97 -9.64 3.14 -5.90
CA GLU A 97 -8.90 2.64 -4.74
C GLU A 97 -8.67 1.11 -4.79
N ALA A 98 -9.54 0.32 -5.43
CA ALA A 98 -9.31 -1.10 -5.61
C ALA A 98 -8.22 -1.36 -6.65
N GLU A 99 -8.20 -0.56 -7.71
CA GLU A 99 -7.19 -0.63 -8.76
C GLU A 99 -5.80 -0.19 -8.25
N MET A 100 -5.74 0.88 -7.45
CA MET A 100 -4.48 1.30 -6.81
C MET A 100 -3.94 0.18 -5.90
N ARG A 101 -4.80 -0.48 -5.11
CA ARG A 101 -4.38 -1.62 -4.28
C ARG A 101 -3.87 -2.80 -5.11
N ARG A 102 -4.47 -3.07 -6.28
CA ARG A 102 -3.97 -4.09 -7.21
C ARG A 102 -2.55 -3.76 -7.66
N ILE A 103 -2.29 -2.49 -7.97
CA ILE A 103 -0.96 -1.99 -8.37
C ILE A 103 0.02 -2.09 -7.20
N GLU A 104 -0.35 -1.63 -6.00
CA GLU A 104 0.51 -1.69 -4.82
C GLU A 104 0.94 -3.13 -4.51
N TYR A 105 -0.02 -4.06 -4.42
CA TYR A 105 0.26 -5.48 -4.19
C TYR A 105 1.04 -6.14 -5.32
N GLY A 106 0.67 -5.85 -6.57
CA GLY A 106 1.34 -6.44 -7.74
C GLY A 106 2.79 -5.98 -7.90
N SER A 107 3.13 -4.79 -7.38
CA SER A 107 4.47 -4.22 -7.50
C SER A 107 5.49 -4.81 -6.53
N VAL A 108 5.02 -5.36 -5.39
CA VAL A 108 5.86 -5.83 -4.27
C VAL A 108 6.80 -6.98 -4.66
N PRO A 109 6.37 -8.07 -5.34
CA PRO A 109 7.29 -9.15 -5.71
C PRO A 109 8.43 -8.68 -6.63
N ALA A 110 8.12 -7.83 -7.60
CA ALA A 110 9.11 -7.28 -8.52
C ALA A 110 10.10 -6.36 -7.79
N PHE A 111 9.60 -5.53 -6.87
CA PHE A 111 10.44 -4.67 -6.05
C PHE A 111 11.36 -5.47 -5.12
N ALA A 112 10.82 -6.47 -4.40
CA ALA A 112 11.60 -7.32 -3.51
C ALA A 112 12.72 -8.06 -4.26
N LEU A 113 12.43 -8.56 -5.47
CA LEU A 113 13.44 -9.20 -6.31
C LEU A 113 14.54 -8.23 -6.72
N LEU A 114 14.18 -6.99 -7.12
CA LEU A 114 15.16 -5.97 -7.49
C LEU A 114 16.06 -5.61 -6.30
N GLN A 115 15.48 -5.38 -5.11
CA GLN A 115 16.26 -5.09 -3.90
C GLN A 115 17.16 -6.26 -3.48
N SER A 116 16.69 -7.51 -3.60
CA SER A 116 17.52 -8.69 -3.34
C SER A 116 18.73 -8.76 -4.28
N ARG A 117 18.54 -8.45 -5.56
CA ARG A 117 19.65 -8.38 -6.55
C ARG A 117 20.61 -7.24 -6.22
N LYS A 118 20.09 -6.06 -5.84
CA LYS A 118 20.90 -4.90 -5.42
C LYS A 118 21.79 -5.26 -4.23
N ASN A 119 21.23 -5.88 -3.19
CA ASN A 119 21.98 -6.32 -2.00
C ASN A 119 23.06 -7.36 -2.36
N THR A 120 22.72 -8.33 -3.22
CA THR A 120 23.70 -9.35 -3.67
C THR A 120 24.88 -8.72 -4.40
N LEU A 121 24.64 -7.71 -5.25
CA LEU A 121 25.71 -6.98 -5.95
C LEU A 121 26.57 -6.16 -4.98
N ALA A 122 25.95 -5.51 -3.98
CA ALA A 122 26.66 -4.76 -2.95
C ALA A 122 27.55 -5.67 -2.08
N ASP A 123 27.07 -6.86 -1.72
CA ASP A 123 27.84 -7.85 -0.95
C ASP A 123 29.07 -8.33 -1.74
N VAL A 124 28.90 -8.64 -3.03
CA VAL A 124 30.01 -9.04 -3.92
C VAL A 124 31.05 -7.92 -4.06
N ALA A 125 30.61 -6.67 -4.23
CA ALA A 125 31.51 -5.52 -4.29
C ALA A 125 32.34 -5.39 -3.00
N THR A 126 31.71 -5.55 -1.84
CA THR A 126 32.35 -5.45 -0.52
C THR A 126 33.40 -6.56 -0.29
N MET A 127 33.14 -7.78 -0.77
CA MET A 127 34.09 -8.91 -0.65
C MET A 127 35.30 -8.79 -1.59
N SER A 128 35.20 -8.02 -2.67
CA SER A 128 36.22 -7.96 -3.72
C SER A 128 37.39 -7.01 -3.44
N HIS A 129 37.34 -6.15 -2.41
CA HIS A 129 38.35 -5.14 -2.06
C HIS A 129 38.79 -4.20 -3.22
N VAL A 130 38.10 -4.22 -4.36
CA VAL A 130 38.31 -3.30 -5.47
C VAL A 130 37.14 -2.32 -5.44
N PRO A 131 37.38 -0.98 -5.43
CA PRO A 131 36.33 0.00 -5.63
C PRO A 131 36.01 0.06 -7.13
N SER A 132 35.53 -1.04 -7.69
CA SER A 132 34.89 -1.01 -9.00
C SER A 132 33.41 -0.82 -8.72
N VAL A 133 32.97 0.40 -9.01
CA VAL A 133 31.64 0.72 -9.54
C VAL A 133 30.97 -0.56 -10.06
N PRO A 134 29.74 -0.91 -9.62
CA PRO A 134 29.07 -2.13 -10.07
C PRO A 134 29.20 -2.23 -11.59
N ASP A 135 29.35 -3.44 -12.14
CA ASP A 135 29.32 -3.64 -13.59
C ASP A 135 27.97 -3.12 -14.10
N HIS A 136 27.90 -1.81 -14.41
CA HIS A 136 26.68 -1.10 -14.81
C HIS A 136 26.09 -1.78 -16.03
N ALA A 137 26.88 -2.55 -16.77
CA ALA A 137 26.50 -3.38 -17.90
C ALA A 137 25.32 -4.34 -17.61
N GLU A 138 25.15 -4.81 -16.36
CA GLU A 138 24.05 -5.72 -15.99
C GLU A 138 22.93 -5.03 -15.19
N TRP A 139 23.22 -3.98 -14.40
CA TRP A 139 22.23 -3.33 -13.55
C TRP A 139 21.03 -2.76 -14.32
N TRP A 140 21.27 -2.03 -15.41
CA TRP A 140 20.18 -1.48 -16.24
C TRP A 140 19.28 -2.58 -16.82
N GLN A 141 19.78 -3.80 -17.00
CA GLN A 141 18.97 -4.92 -17.50
C GLN A 141 17.98 -5.42 -16.43
N TYR A 142 18.43 -5.49 -15.18
CA TYR A 142 17.55 -5.82 -14.05
C TYR A 142 16.50 -4.73 -13.84
N VAL A 143 16.88 -3.45 -13.96
CA VAL A 143 15.93 -2.33 -13.90
C VAL A 143 14.96 -2.36 -15.08
N LEU A 144 15.39 -2.73 -16.29
CA LEU A 144 14.50 -2.88 -17.45
C LEU A 144 13.52 -4.05 -17.29
N GLU A 145 13.95 -5.19 -16.76
CA GLU A 145 13.07 -6.33 -16.43
C GLU A 145 12.03 -5.92 -15.38
N TYR A 146 12.49 -5.21 -14.35
CA TYR A 146 11.63 -4.63 -13.33
C TYR A 146 10.62 -3.66 -13.93
N SER A 147 11.06 -2.72 -14.78
CA SER A 147 10.22 -1.71 -15.42
C SER A 147 9.14 -2.34 -16.31
N LYS A 148 9.48 -3.38 -17.08
CA LYS A 148 8.51 -4.13 -17.90
C LYS A 148 7.46 -4.85 -17.06
N THR A 149 7.87 -5.41 -15.92
CA THR A 149 6.95 -6.08 -15.00
C THR A 149 5.95 -5.06 -14.42
N ILE A 150 6.42 -3.91 -13.97
CA ILE A 150 5.56 -2.82 -13.48
C ILE A 150 4.71 -2.22 -14.61
N GLY A 151 5.27 -2.02 -15.80
CA GLY A 151 4.53 -1.53 -16.96
C GLY A 151 3.34 -2.43 -17.31
N SER A 152 3.54 -3.76 -17.28
CA SER A 152 2.45 -4.73 -17.50
C SER A 152 1.38 -4.71 -16.40
N LEU A 153 1.75 -4.32 -15.18
CA LEU A 153 0.83 -4.16 -14.06
C LEU A 153 -0.04 -2.91 -14.22
N LEU A 154 0.55 -1.81 -14.70
CA LEU A 154 -0.14 -0.53 -14.94
C LEU A 154 -1.09 -0.57 -16.16
N GLY A 155 -0.98 -1.57 -17.02
CA GLY A 155 -1.92 -1.85 -18.10
C GLY A 155 -1.36 -2.84 -19.12
N ASN A 156 -2.22 -3.39 -19.97
CA ASN A 156 -1.75 -4.33 -21.00
C ASN A 156 -0.83 -3.61 -22.01
N PRO A 157 0.24 -4.28 -22.47
CA PRO A 157 1.17 -3.76 -23.48
C PRO A 157 0.57 -3.71 -24.89
N ASP A 158 -0.67 -4.19 -25.07
CA ASP A 158 -1.39 -4.07 -26.32
C ASP A 158 -1.63 -2.58 -26.60
N PRO A 159 -1.16 -2.04 -27.74
CA PRO A 159 -1.26 -0.62 -28.03
C PRO A 159 -2.73 -0.19 -28.08
N SER A 160 -3.12 0.73 -27.20
CA SER A 160 -4.36 1.48 -27.27
C SER A 160 -4.22 2.66 -28.25
N GLY A 161 -3.57 2.42 -29.38
CA GLY A 161 -3.20 3.46 -30.33
C GLY A 161 -4.29 3.69 -31.38
N PHE A 162 -4.21 4.85 -32.03
CA PHE A 162 -4.90 5.14 -33.30
C PHE A 162 -4.74 3.95 -34.26
N MET A 163 -5.86 3.29 -34.58
CA MET A 163 -5.95 2.18 -35.53
C MET A 163 -7.34 2.21 -36.19
N ILE A 164 -7.36 2.36 -37.51
CA ILE A 164 -8.57 2.35 -38.33
C ILE A 164 -8.72 0.96 -38.95
N GLU A 165 -9.57 0.12 -38.36
CA GLU A 165 -9.89 -1.23 -38.87
C GLU A 165 -11.21 -1.29 -39.66
N GLU A 166 -12.17 -0.41 -39.36
CA GLU A 166 -13.49 -0.37 -39.99
C GLU A 166 -13.80 1.01 -40.58
N PRO A 167 -14.63 1.12 -41.64
CA PRO A 167 -14.94 2.39 -42.32
C PRO A 167 -15.57 3.48 -41.43
N LYS A 168 -15.98 3.15 -40.20
CA LYS A 168 -16.68 4.06 -39.28
C LYS A 168 -16.02 4.18 -37.90
N THR A 169 -14.91 3.47 -37.66
CA THR A 169 -14.26 3.40 -36.35
C THR A 169 -12.82 3.88 -36.49
N ILE A 170 -12.57 5.15 -36.14
CA ILE A 170 -11.28 5.81 -36.27
C ILE A 170 -10.39 5.56 -35.04
N LEU A 171 -10.99 5.60 -33.85
CA LEU A 171 -10.38 5.36 -32.56
C LEU A 171 -11.02 4.13 -31.92
N LYS A 172 -10.20 3.17 -31.48
CA LYS A 172 -10.65 2.07 -30.62
C LYS A 172 -10.68 2.55 -29.17
N VAL A 173 -11.82 2.42 -28.52
CA VAL A 173 -11.91 2.57 -27.06
C VAL A 173 -11.41 1.26 -26.44
N ARG A 174 -10.11 1.16 -26.20
CA ARG A 174 -9.55 0.20 -25.23
C ARG A 174 -9.15 0.95 -23.96
N GLU A 175 -8.89 0.23 -22.87
CA GLU A 175 -8.66 0.73 -21.49
C GLU A 175 -8.25 2.21 -21.41
N LYS A 176 -8.99 3.00 -20.62
CA LYS A 176 -8.71 4.44 -20.48
C LYS A 176 -7.25 4.63 -20.05
N PRO A 177 -6.47 5.45 -20.77
CA PRO A 177 -5.10 5.72 -20.39
C PRO A 177 -5.06 6.41 -19.03
N THR A 178 -4.10 6.05 -18.17
CA THR A 178 -3.90 6.67 -16.85
C THR A 178 -2.64 7.54 -16.86
N SER A 179 -2.69 8.68 -16.15
CA SER A 179 -1.53 9.57 -16.00
C SER A 179 -0.34 8.86 -15.34
N LEU A 180 -0.63 7.93 -14.42
CA LEU A 180 0.39 7.10 -13.77
C LEU A 180 1.16 6.22 -14.76
N ARG A 181 0.46 5.52 -15.66
CA ARG A 181 1.09 4.70 -16.71
C ARG A 181 1.90 5.56 -17.67
N ALA A 182 1.33 6.70 -18.09
CA ALA A 182 1.99 7.62 -19.00
C ALA A 182 3.32 8.14 -18.42
N ALA A 183 3.35 8.47 -17.13
CA ALA A 183 4.57 8.90 -16.42
C ALA A 183 5.61 7.76 -16.32
N TRP A 184 5.16 6.54 -16.00
CA TRP A 184 6.04 5.37 -15.94
C TRP A 184 6.73 5.09 -17.28
N GLU A 185 5.96 5.08 -18.37
CA GLU A 185 6.50 4.83 -19.71
C GLU A 185 7.50 5.91 -20.14
N LEU A 186 7.31 7.18 -19.75
CA LEU A 186 8.30 8.23 -19.99
C LEU A 186 9.60 7.95 -19.24
N LEU A 187 9.53 7.60 -17.95
CA LEU A 187 10.74 7.29 -17.18
C LEU A 187 11.50 6.10 -17.77
N GLU A 188 10.79 5.04 -18.19
CA GLU A 188 11.41 3.88 -18.87
C GLU A 188 12.11 4.27 -20.18
N ILE A 189 11.41 5.04 -21.04
CA ILE A 189 11.90 5.46 -22.36
C ILE A 189 13.22 6.26 -22.23
N PHE A 190 13.30 7.14 -21.24
CA PHE A 190 14.40 8.10 -21.13
C PHE A 190 15.55 7.65 -20.22
N TYR A 191 15.27 6.92 -19.13
CA TYR A 191 16.30 6.55 -18.14
C TYR A 191 16.75 5.09 -18.21
N VAL A 192 15.95 4.17 -18.78
CA VAL A 192 16.22 2.73 -18.67
C VAL A 192 16.51 2.08 -20.02
N ASP A 193 15.64 2.22 -21.02
CA ASP A 193 15.81 1.48 -22.28
C ASP A 193 16.81 2.16 -23.24
N LYS A 194 18.09 1.85 -23.03
CA LYS A 194 19.21 2.34 -23.86
C LYS A 194 19.05 1.99 -25.35
N ARG A 195 18.29 0.94 -25.69
CA ARG A 195 18.07 0.52 -27.09
C ARG A 195 17.22 1.53 -27.85
N LEU A 196 16.52 2.42 -27.14
CA LEU A 196 15.62 3.42 -27.72
C LEU A 196 16.33 4.72 -28.09
N GLN A 197 17.54 4.99 -27.58
CA GLN A 197 18.23 6.28 -27.81
C GLN A 197 18.36 6.64 -29.30
N GLY A 198 18.61 5.64 -30.17
CA GLY A 198 18.74 5.86 -31.61
C GLY A 198 17.43 6.25 -32.33
N TRP A 199 16.27 6.09 -31.67
CA TRP A 199 14.95 6.32 -32.23
C TRP A 199 13.96 6.90 -31.21
N LEU A 200 14.47 7.65 -30.24
CA LEU A 200 13.70 8.27 -29.17
C LEU A 200 12.50 9.10 -29.66
N PRO A 201 12.62 9.93 -30.73
CA PRO A 201 11.45 10.68 -31.24
C PRO A 201 10.32 9.79 -31.73
N GLU A 202 10.62 8.62 -32.29
CA GLU A 202 9.61 7.66 -32.75
C GLU A 202 8.87 7.02 -31.58
N ARG A 203 9.57 6.74 -30.48
CA ARG A 203 8.94 6.27 -29.24
C ARG A 203 8.05 7.33 -28.60
N LEU A 204 8.44 8.61 -28.69
CA LEU A 204 7.58 9.70 -28.24
C LEU A 204 6.31 9.81 -29.10
N VAL A 205 6.39 9.53 -30.40
CA VAL A 205 5.22 9.47 -31.29
C VAL A 205 4.30 8.30 -30.90
N ASP A 206 4.87 7.13 -30.61
CA ASP A 206 4.10 5.97 -30.11
C ASP A 206 3.41 6.34 -28.77
N TRP A 207 4.14 6.94 -27.83
CA TRP A 207 3.60 7.40 -26.54
C TRP A 207 2.48 8.43 -26.70
N LEU A 208 2.65 9.41 -27.61
CA LEU A 208 1.59 10.37 -27.93
C LEU A 208 0.34 9.66 -28.46
N ALA A 209 0.47 8.62 -29.28
CA ALA A 209 -0.67 7.88 -29.80
C ALA A 209 -1.54 7.27 -28.69
N ASP A 210 -0.92 6.85 -27.58
CA ASP A 210 -1.59 6.20 -26.46
C ASP A 210 -2.08 7.20 -25.39
N PHE A 211 -1.39 8.34 -25.22
CA PHE A 211 -1.63 9.26 -24.10
C PHE A 211 -2.02 10.70 -24.47
N ASP A 212 -2.20 11.03 -25.75
CA ASP A 212 -2.57 12.38 -26.20
C ASP A 212 -3.84 12.91 -25.51
N SER A 213 -4.81 12.04 -25.24
CA SER A 213 -6.05 12.40 -24.53
C SER A 213 -5.83 12.92 -23.10
N LEU A 214 -4.66 12.63 -22.50
CA LEU A 214 -4.30 13.09 -21.15
C LEU A 214 -3.62 14.45 -21.15
N LEU A 215 -3.13 14.94 -22.29
CA LEU A 215 -2.32 16.16 -22.34
C LEU A 215 -3.13 17.43 -22.04
N SER A 216 -4.42 17.45 -22.41
CA SER A 216 -5.29 18.58 -22.08
C SER A 216 -6.73 18.18 -21.78
N THR A 217 -7.23 18.67 -20.65
CA THR A 217 -8.65 18.60 -20.27
C THR A 217 -9.49 19.74 -20.85
N MET A 218 -8.85 20.85 -21.27
CA MET A 218 -9.50 22.08 -21.71
C MET A 218 -9.19 22.46 -23.16
N ALA A 219 -8.03 22.09 -23.70
CA ALA A 219 -7.65 22.37 -25.09
C ALA A 219 -8.00 21.19 -26.00
N SER A 220 -8.27 21.49 -27.28
CA SER A 220 -8.38 20.44 -28.29
C SER A 220 -7.03 19.74 -28.46
N THR A 221 -6.97 18.42 -28.41
CA THR A 221 -5.80 17.61 -28.76
C THR A 221 -6.04 16.91 -30.10
N VAL A 222 -5.03 16.28 -30.70
CA VAL A 222 -5.22 15.49 -31.93
C VAL A 222 -6.30 14.40 -31.71
N TYR A 223 -6.24 13.70 -30.58
CA TYR A 223 -7.24 12.70 -30.20
C TYR A 223 -8.65 13.28 -30.12
N SER A 224 -8.83 14.45 -29.48
CA SER A 224 -10.18 15.03 -29.35
C SER A 224 -10.73 15.53 -30.69
N LYS A 225 -9.88 16.05 -31.59
CA LYS A 225 -10.27 16.37 -32.98
C LYS A 225 -10.76 15.13 -33.73
N LEU A 226 -10.01 14.02 -33.66
CA LEU A 226 -10.39 12.77 -34.32
C LEU A 226 -11.64 12.13 -33.71
N SER A 227 -11.77 12.16 -32.38
CA SER A 227 -12.96 11.65 -31.68
C SER A 227 -14.22 12.43 -32.05
N ASN A 228 -14.11 13.77 -32.11
CA ASN A 228 -15.22 14.63 -32.54
C ASN A 228 -15.60 14.37 -34.00
N PHE A 229 -14.60 14.20 -34.88
CA PHE A 229 -14.85 13.87 -36.27
C PHE A 229 -15.50 12.48 -36.44
N GLN A 230 -15.05 11.46 -35.72
CA GLN A 230 -15.66 10.12 -35.73
C GLN A 230 -17.15 10.16 -35.36
N LYS A 231 -17.54 10.99 -34.38
CA LYS A 231 -18.96 11.18 -34.01
C LYS A 231 -19.78 11.80 -35.16
N LYS A 232 -19.17 12.69 -35.95
CA LYS A 232 -19.82 13.33 -37.11
C LYS A 232 -19.87 12.42 -38.34
N LEU A 233 -18.88 11.53 -38.49
CA LEU A 233 -18.71 10.65 -39.66
C LEU A 233 -19.97 9.84 -40.00
N VAL A 234 -20.74 9.42 -38.98
CA VAL A 234 -21.97 8.63 -39.16
C VAL A 234 -23.03 9.35 -40.01
N ASN A 235 -23.04 10.69 -39.99
CA ASN A 235 -24.07 11.52 -40.62
C ASN A 235 -23.59 12.22 -41.91
N LEU A 236 -22.33 12.06 -42.31
CA LEU A 236 -21.76 12.72 -43.49
C LEU A 236 -21.95 11.86 -44.75
N GLN A 237 -22.45 12.49 -45.83
CA GLN A 237 -22.56 11.85 -47.14
C GLN A 237 -21.31 12.06 -48.00
N ILE A 238 -20.72 13.25 -47.94
CA ILE A 238 -19.48 13.63 -48.63
C ILE A 238 -18.50 14.10 -47.55
N VAL A 239 -17.43 13.33 -47.36
CA VAL A 239 -16.53 13.52 -46.23
C VAL A 239 -15.54 14.65 -46.51
N GLU A 240 -15.09 14.80 -47.76
CA GLU A 240 -14.12 15.82 -48.18
C GLU A 240 -14.63 17.27 -48.11
N ASP A 241 -15.94 17.45 -47.94
CA ASP A 241 -16.58 18.75 -47.81
C ASP A 241 -16.55 19.30 -46.38
N ASP A 242 -16.36 18.43 -45.39
CA ASP A 242 -16.32 18.81 -43.99
C ASP A 242 -14.89 19.27 -43.61
N PRO A 243 -14.72 20.44 -42.96
CA PRO A 243 -13.40 20.92 -42.58
C PRO A 243 -12.74 20.06 -41.49
N ASP A 244 -13.51 19.38 -40.62
CA ASP A 244 -12.94 18.57 -39.55
C ASP A 244 -12.28 17.29 -40.09
N TYR A 245 -12.67 16.83 -41.28
CA TYR A 245 -11.98 15.76 -41.99
C TYR A 245 -10.52 16.13 -42.31
N TRP A 246 -10.31 17.26 -42.99
CA TRP A 246 -8.98 17.73 -43.35
C TRP A 246 -8.18 18.18 -42.12
N ASN A 247 -8.82 18.81 -41.14
CA ASN A 247 -8.17 19.18 -39.88
C ASN A 247 -7.70 17.95 -39.09
N GLY A 248 -8.53 16.89 -39.05
CA GLY A 248 -8.16 15.62 -38.42
C GLY A 248 -7.01 14.92 -39.14
N LEU A 249 -7.05 14.87 -40.48
CA LEU A 249 -5.96 14.33 -41.30
C LEU A 249 -4.64 15.09 -41.08
N SER A 250 -4.68 16.42 -41.13
CA SER A 250 -3.50 17.26 -40.91
C SER A 250 -2.94 17.12 -39.50
N ALA A 251 -3.80 17.08 -38.48
CA ALA A 251 -3.39 16.92 -37.08
C ALA A 251 -2.78 15.54 -36.82
N ALA A 252 -3.37 14.47 -37.35
CA ALA A 252 -2.82 13.12 -37.21
C ALA A 252 -1.51 12.96 -38.01
N LEU A 253 -1.42 13.55 -39.21
CA LEU A 253 -0.18 13.54 -40.00
C LEU A 253 0.94 14.28 -39.27
N SER A 254 0.68 15.45 -38.68
CA SER A 254 1.73 16.26 -38.03
C SER A 254 2.41 15.52 -36.89
N VAL A 255 1.67 14.72 -36.11
CA VAL A 255 2.24 13.86 -35.06
C VAL A 255 2.76 12.50 -35.56
N GLY A 256 2.64 12.21 -36.86
CA GLY A 256 3.18 11.01 -37.49
C GLY A 256 2.31 9.77 -37.39
N TRP A 257 1.00 9.91 -37.19
CA TRP A 257 0.05 8.80 -37.23
C TRP A 257 -0.33 8.50 -38.67
N LEU A 258 0.36 7.52 -39.27
CA LEU A 258 0.27 7.26 -40.71
C LEU A 258 -0.98 6.49 -41.14
N ASP A 259 -1.73 5.90 -40.18
CA ASP A 259 -2.97 5.18 -40.49
C ASP A 259 -4.07 6.10 -41.07
N ILE A 260 -3.83 7.42 -41.11
CA ILE A 260 -4.63 8.39 -41.87
C ILE A 260 -4.82 8.01 -43.34
N VAL A 261 -3.96 7.14 -43.90
CA VAL A 261 -4.13 6.57 -45.24
C VAL A 261 -5.49 5.87 -45.37
N ASN A 262 -5.95 5.21 -44.30
CA ASN A 262 -7.28 4.60 -44.27
C ASN A 262 -8.38 5.66 -44.23
N MET A 263 -8.16 6.81 -43.57
CA MET A 263 -9.08 7.94 -43.62
C MET A 263 -9.12 8.61 -45.00
N LEU A 264 -7.97 8.75 -45.68
CA LEU A 264 -7.90 9.27 -47.05
C LEU A 264 -8.75 8.45 -48.03
N ARG A 265 -8.90 7.15 -47.77
CA ARG A 265 -9.76 6.24 -48.54
C ARG A 265 -11.26 6.42 -48.29
N PHE A 266 -11.67 7.25 -47.32
CA PHE A 266 -13.06 7.67 -47.15
C PHE A 266 -13.48 8.74 -48.17
N HIS A 267 -12.52 9.32 -48.90
CA HIS A 267 -12.78 10.33 -49.91
C HIS A 267 -13.74 9.83 -50.99
N GLY A 268 -14.68 10.67 -51.43
CA GLY A 268 -15.73 10.30 -52.40
C GLY A 268 -15.20 9.73 -53.72
N SER A 269 -13.96 10.04 -54.11
CA SER A 269 -13.31 9.51 -55.31
C SER A 269 -13.09 7.99 -55.34
N TYR A 270 -13.19 7.31 -54.19
CA TYR A 270 -13.11 5.85 -54.11
C TYR A 270 -14.47 5.15 -54.32
N GLN A 271 -15.57 5.90 -54.45
CA GLN A 271 -16.87 5.33 -54.74
C GLN A 271 -16.92 4.86 -56.20
N LEU A 272 -17.29 3.59 -56.41
CA LEU A 272 -17.29 2.93 -57.71
C LEU A 272 -18.11 3.70 -58.77
N ASP A 273 -19.18 4.39 -58.36
CA ASP A 273 -20.09 5.12 -59.25
C ASP A 273 -19.52 6.47 -59.75
N GLN A 274 -18.38 6.94 -59.21
CA GLN A 274 -17.80 8.26 -59.53
C GLN A 274 -16.40 8.21 -60.15
N MET A 275 -15.80 7.02 -60.30
CA MET A 275 -14.40 6.83 -60.69
C MET A 275 -14.05 7.48 -62.04
N ASP A 276 -14.93 7.42 -63.04
CA ASP A 276 -14.67 7.97 -64.38
C ASP A 276 -14.67 9.50 -64.43
N SER A 277 -15.36 10.16 -63.50
CA SER A 277 -15.50 11.63 -63.46
C SER A 277 -14.47 12.33 -62.57
N ARG A 278 -13.87 11.59 -61.63
CA ARG A 278 -12.95 12.11 -60.60
C ARG A 278 -11.59 11.39 -60.61
N GLU A 279 -11.18 10.85 -61.76
CA GLU A 279 -9.94 10.07 -61.92
C GLU A 279 -8.69 10.84 -61.46
N THR A 280 -8.56 12.11 -61.87
CA THR A 280 -7.44 12.98 -61.44
C THR A 280 -7.43 13.21 -59.93
N GLU A 281 -8.60 13.40 -59.32
CA GLU A 281 -8.72 13.60 -57.88
C GLU A 281 -8.34 12.32 -57.13
N ASN A 282 -8.82 11.17 -57.60
CA ASN A 282 -8.44 9.86 -57.07
C ASN A 282 -6.92 9.63 -57.18
N GLY A 283 -6.33 9.89 -58.35
CA GLY A 283 -4.90 9.75 -58.58
C GLY A 283 -4.06 10.65 -57.66
N LEU A 284 -4.52 11.87 -57.37
CA LEU A 284 -3.87 12.77 -56.40
C LEU A 284 -4.00 12.25 -54.96
N VAL A 285 -5.19 11.79 -54.55
CA VAL A 285 -5.41 11.23 -53.20
C VAL A 285 -4.55 9.97 -53.00
N GLU A 286 -4.51 9.07 -53.98
CA GLU A 286 -3.69 7.86 -53.92
C GLU A 286 -2.19 8.19 -53.95
N ALA A 287 -1.76 9.16 -54.75
CA ALA A 287 -0.36 9.60 -54.76
C ALA A 287 0.07 10.14 -53.37
N VAL A 288 -0.77 10.94 -52.72
CA VAL A 288 -0.52 11.42 -51.35
C VAL A 288 -0.55 10.26 -50.36
N ALA A 289 -1.51 9.35 -50.46
CA ALA A 289 -1.60 8.16 -49.60
C ALA A 289 -0.35 7.26 -49.70
N VAL A 290 0.18 7.08 -50.91
CA VAL A 290 1.45 6.35 -51.14
C VAL A 290 2.62 7.08 -50.49
N LEU A 291 2.73 8.40 -50.66
CA LEU A 291 3.82 9.16 -50.05
C LEU A 291 3.76 9.14 -48.52
N VAL A 292 2.57 9.21 -47.92
CA VAL A 292 2.37 9.05 -46.46
C VAL A 292 2.79 7.63 -46.03
N SER A 293 2.37 6.61 -46.78
CA SER A 293 2.71 5.20 -46.49
C SER A 293 4.21 4.90 -46.61
N MET A 294 4.92 5.65 -47.45
CA MET A 294 6.37 5.53 -47.68
C MET A 294 7.21 6.45 -46.79
N MET A 295 6.61 7.18 -45.84
CA MET A 295 7.34 8.07 -44.94
C MET A 295 8.49 7.32 -44.24
N PRO A 296 9.76 7.76 -44.38
CA PRO A 296 10.88 7.12 -43.70
C PRO A 296 10.77 7.28 -42.19
N ARG A 297 10.97 6.19 -41.45
CA ARG A 297 10.90 6.12 -39.99
C ARG A 297 12.21 5.59 -39.44
N MET A 298 12.84 6.32 -38.53
CA MET A 298 14.12 5.93 -37.93
C MET A 298 13.83 4.92 -36.82
N ARG A 299 13.58 3.65 -37.13
CA ARG A 299 13.22 2.61 -36.14
C ARG A 299 13.66 1.22 -36.61
N PRO A 300 13.94 0.27 -35.69
CA PRO A 300 14.46 -1.04 -36.06
C PRO A 300 13.46 -1.89 -36.84
N ASN A 301 12.21 -1.95 -36.37
CA ASN A 301 11.10 -2.69 -36.95
C ASN A 301 9.78 -1.91 -36.79
N LEU A 302 8.79 -2.19 -37.65
CA LEU A 302 7.41 -1.70 -37.52
C LEU A 302 6.53 -2.80 -36.90
N PRO A 303 5.58 -2.43 -36.01
CA PRO A 303 4.51 -3.33 -35.60
C PRO A 303 3.68 -3.78 -36.81
N THR A 304 3.10 -4.98 -36.73
CA THR A 304 2.24 -5.52 -37.79
C THR A 304 1.10 -4.56 -38.10
N GLY A 305 0.96 -4.18 -39.37
CA GLY A 305 -0.10 -3.28 -39.84
C GLY A 305 0.22 -1.78 -39.77
N LYS A 306 1.35 -1.36 -39.19
CA LYS A 306 1.78 0.05 -39.20
C LYS A 306 2.53 0.40 -40.48
N LEU A 307 2.27 1.61 -40.99
CA LEU A 307 2.84 2.14 -42.24
C LEU A 307 4.19 2.84 -42.02
N GLY A 308 4.91 3.11 -43.11
CA GLY A 308 6.21 3.78 -43.12
C GLY A 308 7.37 2.90 -43.60
N GLN A 309 8.48 3.52 -43.99
CA GLN A 309 9.72 2.83 -44.38
C GLN A 309 10.72 2.81 -43.22
N CYS A 310 10.91 1.65 -42.58
CA CYS A 310 11.93 1.49 -41.53
C CYS A 310 13.35 1.71 -42.05
N CYS A 311 14.08 2.56 -41.35
CA CYS A 311 15.51 2.77 -41.53
C CYS A 311 16.22 2.43 -40.23
N LYS A 312 17.14 1.46 -40.27
CA LYS A 312 17.87 0.97 -39.08
C LYS A 312 19.09 1.80 -38.74
N THR A 313 19.64 2.51 -39.73
CA THR A 313 20.83 3.33 -39.57
C THR A 313 20.55 4.77 -39.96
N ARG A 314 21.25 5.70 -39.33
CA ARG A 314 21.16 7.13 -39.62
C ARG A 314 21.48 7.47 -41.09
N PRO A 315 22.52 6.91 -41.73
CA PRO A 315 22.79 7.17 -43.15
C PRO A 315 21.67 6.70 -44.08
N ASP A 316 21.12 5.50 -43.84
CA ASP A 316 20.02 4.96 -44.63
C ASP A 316 18.77 5.84 -44.49
N PHE A 317 18.48 6.27 -43.26
CA PHE A 317 17.39 7.19 -42.99
C PHE A 317 17.55 8.51 -43.74
N ILE A 318 18.71 9.16 -43.66
CA ILE A 318 18.94 10.45 -44.35
C ILE A 318 18.72 10.31 -45.86
N LYS A 319 19.27 9.24 -46.46
CA LYS A 319 19.11 8.96 -47.89
C LYS A 319 17.64 8.73 -48.27
N ALA A 320 16.91 7.94 -47.47
CA ALA A 320 15.49 7.69 -47.69
C ALA A 320 14.66 8.97 -47.49
N TRP A 321 14.97 9.76 -46.47
CA TRP A 321 14.33 11.02 -46.10
C TRP A 321 14.46 12.08 -47.19
N GLU A 322 15.67 12.30 -47.71
CA GLU A 322 15.92 13.24 -48.80
C GLU A 322 15.23 12.80 -50.10
N LYS A 323 15.29 11.50 -50.42
CA LYS A 323 14.60 10.94 -51.59
C LYS A 323 13.08 11.13 -51.48
N TRP A 324 12.51 10.80 -50.33
CA TRP A 324 11.08 10.94 -50.05
C TRP A 324 10.65 12.41 -50.14
N ARG A 325 11.36 13.33 -49.50
CA ARG A 325 11.11 14.78 -49.63
C ARG A 325 11.16 15.23 -51.09
N GLY A 326 12.13 14.75 -51.87
CA GLY A 326 12.21 15.05 -53.31
C GLY A 326 10.97 14.58 -54.09
N GLN A 327 10.39 13.43 -53.72
CA GLN A 327 9.14 12.95 -54.32
C GLN A 327 7.92 13.80 -53.91
N VAL A 328 7.85 14.22 -52.64
CA VAL A 328 6.81 15.14 -52.14
C VAL A 328 6.87 16.47 -52.89
N THR A 329 8.04 17.08 -53.03
CA THR A 329 8.22 18.33 -53.80
C THR A 329 7.88 18.15 -55.27
N LYS A 330 8.23 17.02 -55.88
CA LYS A 330 7.87 16.72 -57.27
C LYS A 330 6.35 16.66 -57.48
N LEU A 331 5.62 16.07 -56.53
CA LEU A 331 4.15 16.02 -56.60
C LEU A 331 3.54 17.41 -56.38
N GLU A 332 4.05 18.18 -55.42
CA GLU A 332 3.58 19.54 -55.13
C GLU A 332 3.71 20.48 -56.35
N CYS A 333 4.80 20.35 -57.12
CA CYS A 333 5.03 21.09 -58.36
C CYS A 333 4.30 20.52 -59.60
N SER A 334 3.45 19.50 -59.46
CA SER A 334 2.84 18.82 -60.61
C SER A 334 1.72 19.64 -61.29
N ALA A 335 1.55 19.47 -62.60
CA ALA A 335 0.46 20.12 -63.35
C ALA A 335 -0.94 19.55 -63.02
N PHE A 336 -1.00 18.37 -62.38
CA PHE A 336 -2.25 17.70 -62.02
C PHE A 336 -3.10 18.51 -61.03
N TRP A 337 -2.51 19.43 -60.25
CA TRP A 337 -3.25 20.33 -59.35
C TRP A 337 -4.20 21.30 -60.06
N ILE A 338 -3.89 21.66 -61.31
CA ILE A 338 -4.74 22.55 -62.12
C ILE A 338 -5.98 21.79 -62.63
N GLN A 339 -5.82 20.48 -62.83
CA GLN A 339 -6.86 19.57 -63.34
C GLN A 339 -7.76 19.03 -62.22
N CYS A 340 -7.41 19.23 -60.95
CA CYS A 340 -8.25 18.91 -59.80
C CYS A 340 -9.37 19.96 -59.66
N GLY A 341 -10.61 19.55 -59.96
CA GLY A 341 -11.78 20.44 -59.96
C GLY A 341 -12.31 20.77 -58.56
N HIS A 342 -12.14 19.86 -57.59
CA HIS A 342 -12.63 20.05 -56.24
C HIS A 342 -11.65 20.87 -55.37
N GLN A 343 -12.04 22.12 -55.09
CA GLN A 343 -11.19 23.08 -54.37
C GLN A 343 -10.74 22.59 -52.99
N LYS A 344 -11.66 22.03 -52.19
CA LYS A 344 -11.33 21.57 -50.83
C LYS A 344 -10.36 20.39 -50.83
N THR A 345 -10.51 19.46 -51.79
CA THR A 345 -9.58 18.33 -51.95
C THR A 345 -8.21 18.83 -52.35
N ARG A 346 -8.13 19.78 -53.29
CA ARG A 346 -6.87 20.40 -53.69
C ARG A 346 -6.17 21.08 -52.51
N ASP A 347 -6.90 21.89 -51.75
CA ASP A 347 -6.34 22.66 -50.64
C ASP A 347 -5.94 21.75 -49.47
N GLY A 348 -6.78 20.75 -49.15
CA GLY A 348 -6.51 19.74 -48.13
C GLY A 348 -5.28 18.88 -48.45
N LEU A 349 -5.19 18.33 -49.66
CA LEU A 349 -4.02 17.54 -50.08
C LEU A 349 -2.74 18.37 -50.14
N LYS A 350 -2.80 19.62 -50.60
CA LYS A 350 -1.65 20.54 -50.55
C LYS A 350 -1.20 20.82 -49.13
N ASN A 351 -2.13 21.01 -48.19
CA ASN A 351 -1.79 21.18 -46.78
C ASN A 351 -1.00 19.95 -46.25
N LEU A 352 -1.47 18.74 -46.54
CA LEU A 352 -0.75 17.51 -46.17
C LEU A 352 0.67 17.47 -46.75
N LEU A 353 0.85 17.85 -48.02
CA LEU A 353 2.18 17.94 -48.63
C LEU A 353 3.06 19.01 -47.99
N HIS A 354 2.50 20.17 -47.63
CA HIS A 354 3.23 21.21 -46.92
C HIS A 354 3.68 20.77 -45.52
N ILE A 355 2.86 19.99 -44.81
CA ILE A 355 3.26 19.33 -43.55
C ILE A 355 4.43 18.37 -43.79
N MET A 356 4.34 17.49 -44.81
CA MET A 356 5.41 16.54 -45.15
C MET A 356 6.72 17.23 -45.55
N MET A 357 6.65 18.41 -46.18
CA MET A 357 7.81 19.25 -46.49
C MET A 357 8.33 20.06 -45.29
N GLY A 358 7.72 19.95 -44.11
CA GLY A 358 8.16 20.63 -42.90
C GLY A 358 7.83 22.12 -42.85
N ASN A 359 6.73 22.56 -43.48
CA ASN A 359 6.29 23.95 -43.38
C ASN A 359 5.78 24.23 -41.96
N ILE A 360 6.58 25.00 -41.20
CA ILE A 360 6.31 25.28 -39.78
C ILE A 360 4.96 25.97 -39.54
N LYS A 361 4.47 26.79 -40.48
CA LYS A 361 3.19 27.49 -40.33
C LYS A 361 2.03 26.49 -40.35
N GLU A 362 2.02 25.60 -41.34
CA GLU A 362 0.98 24.57 -41.48
C GLU A 362 1.04 23.55 -40.33
N ILE A 363 2.24 23.16 -39.90
CA ILE A 363 2.43 22.26 -38.76
C ILE A 363 1.91 22.90 -37.46
N THR A 364 2.22 24.18 -37.23
CA THR A 364 1.75 24.90 -36.03
C THR A 364 0.23 25.06 -36.06
N ALA A 365 -0.37 25.29 -37.24
CA ALA A 365 -1.82 25.36 -37.39
C ALA A 365 -2.52 24.00 -37.21
N ALA A 366 -1.87 22.89 -37.60
CA ALA A 366 -2.42 21.55 -37.48
C ALA A 366 -2.35 20.99 -36.05
N THR A 367 -1.30 21.34 -35.31
CA THR A 367 -1.09 20.93 -33.91
C THR A 367 -1.86 21.84 -32.94
N SER A 368 -2.06 21.37 -31.71
CA SER A 368 -2.84 22.05 -30.68
C SER A 368 -2.21 21.99 -29.30
N HIS A 369 -1.20 21.13 -29.12
CA HIS A 369 -0.36 21.10 -27.93
C HIS A 369 1.14 21.20 -28.30
N TRP A 370 1.95 21.81 -27.43
CA TRP A 370 3.38 22.01 -27.69
C TRP A 370 4.13 20.68 -27.90
N LEU A 371 3.68 19.60 -27.25
CA LEU A 371 4.30 18.27 -27.39
C LEU A 371 4.02 17.64 -28.75
N GLU A 372 2.84 17.89 -29.33
CA GLU A 372 2.51 17.50 -30.71
C GLU A 372 3.41 18.25 -31.71
N LEU A 373 3.58 19.56 -31.52
CA LEU A 373 4.48 20.39 -32.32
C LEU A 373 5.94 19.96 -32.17
N PHE A 374 6.33 19.58 -30.94
CA PHE A 374 7.65 19.07 -30.64
C PHE A 374 7.94 17.77 -31.39
N ALA A 375 7.04 16.78 -31.35
CA ALA A 375 7.15 15.55 -32.13
C ALA A 375 7.21 15.84 -33.65
N SER A 376 6.36 16.75 -34.14
CA SER A 376 6.32 17.18 -35.53
C SER A 376 7.66 17.73 -36.03
N HIS A 377 8.43 18.41 -35.16
CA HIS A 377 9.75 18.93 -35.53
C HIS A 377 10.75 17.82 -35.83
N PHE A 378 10.78 16.75 -35.03
CA PHE A 378 11.66 15.60 -35.31
C PHE A 378 11.20 14.84 -36.54
N LEU A 379 9.89 14.70 -36.72
CA LEU A 379 9.38 14.04 -37.90
C LEU A 379 9.74 14.84 -39.14
N TYR A 380 9.30 16.08 -39.28
CA TYR A 380 9.31 16.75 -40.58
C TYR A 380 10.43 17.77 -40.78
N ILE A 381 10.97 18.40 -39.74
CA ILE A 381 11.85 19.57 -39.88
C ILE A 381 13.32 19.20 -39.65
N LYS A 382 13.62 18.63 -38.48
CA LYS A 382 14.97 18.31 -38.04
C LYS A 382 14.98 16.95 -37.31
N PRO A 383 15.16 15.84 -38.05
CA PRO A 383 15.12 14.50 -37.47
C PRO A 383 16.19 14.17 -36.43
N PHE A 384 17.26 14.95 -36.38
CA PHE A 384 18.37 14.72 -35.45
C PHE A 384 18.68 15.99 -34.65
N THR A 385 18.63 15.89 -33.33
CA THR A 385 19.12 16.91 -32.37
C THR A 385 20.53 16.57 -31.89
N VAL A 386 21.18 17.55 -31.26
CA VAL A 386 22.51 17.40 -30.63
C VAL A 386 22.30 17.05 -29.15
N GLY A 387 21.77 15.86 -28.87
CA GLY A 387 21.48 15.41 -27.49
C GLY A 387 20.28 16.09 -26.83
N PHE A 388 20.14 15.91 -25.52
CA PHE A 388 19.01 16.39 -24.71
C PHE A 388 18.96 17.92 -24.58
N GLU A 389 20.10 18.61 -24.47
CA GLU A 389 20.14 20.09 -24.48
C GLU A 389 19.43 20.68 -25.72
N GLY A 390 19.70 20.08 -26.88
CA GLY A 390 19.03 20.45 -28.13
C GLY A 390 17.53 20.15 -28.13
N MET A 391 17.11 19.06 -27.47
CA MET A 391 15.69 18.72 -27.28
C MET A 391 15.02 19.71 -26.33
N HIS A 392 15.66 20.04 -25.20
CA HIS A 392 15.13 20.99 -24.23
C HIS A 392 14.91 22.38 -24.83
N HIS A 393 15.90 22.92 -25.55
CA HIS A 393 15.77 24.21 -26.21
C HIS A 393 14.68 24.20 -27.30
N LEU A 394 14.50 23.08 -28.02
CA LEU A 394 13.41 22.93 -28.97
C LEU A 394 12.04 22.88 -28.26
N ALA A 395 11.93 22.18 -27.14
CA ALA A 395 10.72 22.14 -26.33
C ALA A 395 10.34 23.54 -25.83
N GLN A 396 11.30 24.31 -25.30
CA GLN A 396 11.08 25.70 -24.89
C GLN A 396 10.54 26.57 -26.03
N LYS A 397 11.06 26.42 -27.25
CA LYS A 397 10.54 27.12 -28.43
C LYS A 397 9.12 26.69 -28.77
N CYS A 398 8.81 25.39 -28.69
CA CYS A 398 7.45 24.89 -28.95
C CYS A 398 6.46 25.42 -27.90
N ILE A 399 6.86 25.50 -26.63
CA ILE A 399 6.05 26.07 -25.54
C ILE A 399 5.79 27.57 -25.77
N GLN A 400 6.80 28.32 -26.24
CA GLN A 400 6.62 29.74 -26.58
C GLN A 400 5.64 29.95 -27.75
N LEU A 401 5.68 29.06 -28.75
CA LEU A 401 4.78 29.10 -29.90
C LEU A 401 3.36 28.64 -29.55
N MET A 402 3.21 27.70 -28.62
CA MET A 402 1.94 27.10 -28.22
C MET A 402 1.83 27.06 -26.69
N PRO A 403 1.57 28.20 -26.02
CA PRO A 403 1.44 28.25 -24.57
C PRO A 403 0.22 27.45 -24.10
N SER A 404 0.45 26.39 -23.32
CA SER A 404 -0.62 25.58 -22.74
C SER A 404 -1.24 26.29 -21.53
N SER A 405 -2.57 26.38 -21.50
CA SER A 405 -3.35 26.99 -20.42
C SER A 405 -3.46 26.00 -19.24
N GLY A 406 -2.37 25.84 -18.51
CA GLY A 406 -2.27 24.92 -17.35
C GLY A 406 -1.03 24.03 -17.41
N THR A 407 -0.45 23.75 -16.25
CA THR A 407 0.65 22.80 -16.09
C THR A 407 0.07 21.42 -15.80
N ASN A 408 0.15 20.50 -16.76
CA ASN A 408 -0.12 19.09 -16.54
C ASN A 408 1.13 18.45 -15.91
N GLY A 409 0.97 17.59 -14.90
CA GLY A 409 2.10 16.89 -14.26
C GLY A 409 2.97 16.13 -15.26
N LEU A 410 2.37 15.57 -16.33
CA LEU A 410 3.10 14.92 -17.41
C LEU A 410 3.97 15.88 -18.22
N THR A 411 3.48 17.10 -18.46
CA THR A 411 4.27 18.12 -19.16
C THR A 411 5.45 18.59 -18.33
N GLY A 412 5.26 18.78 -17.01
CA GLY A 412 6.35 19.09 -16.07
C GLY A 412 7.40 17.99 -16.05
N LEU A 413 6.96 16.74 -15.99
CA LEU A 413 7.83 15.57 -16.01
C LEU A 413 8.70 15.53 -17.27
N ILE A 414 8.10 15.63 -18.47
CA ILE A 414 8.84 15.61 -19.75
C ILE A 414 9.88 16.74 -19.82
N ILE A 415 9.52 17.94 -19.38
CA ILE A 415 10.45 19.08 -19.35
C ILE A 415 11.63 18.80 -18.41
N GLY A 416 11.36 18.24 -17.22
CA GLY A 416 12.37 17.80 -16.27
C GLY A 416 13.33 16.77 -16.87
N VAL A 417 12.78 15.75 -17.53
CA VAL A 417 13.57 14.72 -18.23
C VAL A 417 14.46 15.34 -19.31
N MET A 418 13.90 16.21 -20.17
CA MET A 418 14.66 16.89 -21.22
C MET A 418 15.75 17.82 -20.68
N SER A 419 15.56 18.37 -19.47
CA SER A 419 16.56 19.21 -18.79
C SER A 419 17.67 18.40 -18.10
N GLU A 420 17.66 17.06 -18.20
CA GLU A 420 18.59 16.16 -17.52
C GLU A 420 18.68 16.38 -16.01
N ASN A 421 17.60 16.86 -15.37
CA ASN A 421 17.59 17.18 -13.95
C ASN A 421 16.71 16.19 -13.16
N PRO A 422 17.31 15.17 -12.50
CA PRO A 422 16.56 14.18 -11.74
C PRO A 422 15.85 14.76 -10.50
N GLU A 423 16.31 15.88 -9.94
CA GLU A 423 15.62 16.55 -8.82
C GLU A 423 14.26 17.12 -9.27
N VAL A 424 14.22 17.75 -10.44
CA VAL A 424 12.98 18.27 -11.02
C VAL A 424 12.04 17.13 -11.36
N VAL A 425 12.55 16.05 -11.93
CA VAL A 425 11.76 14.84 -12.22
C VAL A 425 11.16 14.26 -10.94
N LEU A 426 11.95 14.12 -9.88
CA LEU A 426 11.47 13.63 -8.59
C LEU A 426 10.42 14.56 -7.98
N ALA A 427 10.62 15.88 -8.05
CA ALA A 427 9.68 16.87 -7.55
C ALA A 427 8.33 16.81 -8.29
N GLU A 428 8.34 16.66 -9.62
CA GLU A 428 7.13 16.50 -10.42
C GLU A 428 6.42 15.15 -10.14
N CYS A 429 7.18 14.07 -9.91
CA CYS A 429 6.65 12.79 -9.44
C CYS A 429 5.91 12.95 -8.10
N THR A 430 6.54 13.59 -7.12
CA THR A 430 5.98 13.79 -5.77
C THR A 430 4.74 14.67 -5.80
N LYS A 431 4.74 15.72 -6.62
CA LYS A 431 3.66 16.69 -6.68
C LYS A 431 2.40 16.15 -7.38
N ASN A 432 2.56 15.37 -8.45
CA ASN A 432 1.45 15.07 -9.36
C ASN A 432 1.03 13.59 -9.37
N PHE A 433 1.89 12.65 -8.98
CA PHE A 433 1.64 11.22 -9.17
C PHE A 433 1.66 10.38 -7.88
N GLY A 434 2.10 10.98 -6.78
CA GLY A 434 1.97 10.42 -5.44
C GLY A 434 3.11 9.47 -5.01
N PRO A 435 3.08 8.99 -3.75
CA PRO A 435 4.21 8.33 -3.11
C PRO A 435 4.63 6.99 -3.74
N TRP A 436 3.68 6.27 -4.34
CA TRP A 436 3.96 5.03 -5.06
C TRP A 436 4.89 5.29 -6.26
N LEU A 437 4.55 6.26 -7.13
CA LEU A 437 5.37 6.54 -8.32
C LEU A 437 6.77 6.97 -7.91
N VAL A 438 6.88 7.86 -6.91
CA VAL A 438 8.17 8.38 -6.45
C VAL A 438 9.07 7.25 -5.95
N THR A 439 8.54 6.38 -5.10
CA THR A 439 9.30 5.26 -4.54
C THR A 439 9.88 4.35 -5.61
N HIS A 440 9.08 4.07 -6.64
CA HIS A 440 9.47 3.17 -7.71
C HIS A 440 10.28 3.86 -8.83
N ALA A 441 10.04 5.15 -9.09
CA ALA A 441 10.74 5.96 -10.08
C ALA A 441 12.22 6.15 -9.72
N MET A 442 12.55 6.22 -8.43
CA MET A 442 13.96 6.32 -7.99
C MET A 442 14.80 5.14 -8.49
N GLU A 443 14.22 3.92 -8.59
CA GLU A 443 14.92 2.76 -9.16
C GLU A 443 15.23 2.93 -10.65
N LEU A 444 14.37 3.64 -11.39
CA LEU A 444 14.55 3.91 -12.81
C LEU A 444 15.61 5.01 -13.02
N LEU A 445 15.59 6.03 -12.16
CA LEU A 445 16.54 7.15 -12.24
C LEU A 445 17.99 6.72 -11.98
N THR A 446 18.22 5.72 -11.12
CA THR A 446 19.57 5.21 -10.81
C THR A 446 20.08 4.16 -11.79
N ALA A 447 19.32 3.80 -12.82
CA ALA A 447 19.70 2.74 -13.76
C ALA A 447 21.02 3.01 -14.51
N ASP A 448 21.27 4.27 -14.87
CA ASP A 448 22.44 4.70 -15.67
C ASP A 448 22.82 6.18 -15.44
N ASN A 449 22.57 6.70 -14.23
CA ASN A 449 22.85 8.10 -13.90
C ASN A 449 23.57 8.19 -12.56
N ASP A 450 24.90 8.29 -12.62
CA ASP A 450 25.78 8.40 -11.44
C ASP A 450 25.41 9.59 -10.57
N TYR A 451 25.00 10.71 -11.17
CA TYR A 451 24.57 11.88 -10.42
C TYR A 451 23.27 11.61 -9.64
N ALA A 452 22.29 10.96 -10.28
CA ALA A 452 21.06 10.57 -9.60
C ALA A 452 21.32 9.54 -8.49
N ASP A 453 22.21 8.57 -8.72
CA ASP A 453 22.60 7.57 -7.74
C ASP A 453 23.22 8.21 -6.49
N ILE A 454 24.22 9.09 -6.68
CA ILE A 454 24.85 9.85 -5.59
C ILE A 454 23.80 10.71 -4.86
N MET A 455 23.01 11.49 -5.61
CA MET A 455 22.01 12.39 -5.05
C MET A 455 20.96 11.66 -4.20
N LEU A 456 20.52 10.47 -4.63
CA LEU A 456 19.46 9.71 -3.97
C LEU A 456 19.95 8.94 -2.74
N HIS A 457 21.20 8.47 -2.75
CA HIS A 457 21.78 7.64 -1.69
C HIS A 457 22.63 8.42 -0.68
N GLU A 458 23.06 9.65 -1.00
CA GLU A 458 23.80 10.50 -0.05
C GLU A 458 22.95 10.84 1.18
N GLU A 459 23.50 10.55 2.36
CA GLU A 459 22.87 10.89 3.64
C GLU A 459 22.92 12.39 3.90
N ARG A 460 21.77 12.96 4.26
CA ARG A 460 21.67 14.41 4.46
C ARG A 460 21.46 14.76 5.94
N PRO A 461 22.34 15.56 6.57
CA PRO A 461 22.20 15.93 7.97
C PRO A 461 20.88 16.66 8.29
N ASN A 462 20.38 17.48 7.36
CA ASN A 462 19.11 18.19 7.49
C ASN A 462 17.87 17.26 7.42
N LEU A 463 18.03 16.02 6.96
CA LEU A 463 17.00 14.98 7.00
C LEU A 463 17.16 14.04 8.20
N GLY A 464 18.07 14.34 9.13
CA GLY A 464 18.36 13.46 10.27
C GLY A 464 19.27 12.29 9.91
N GLY A 465 20.12 12.45 8.89
CA GLY A 465 21.09 11.44 8.47
C GLY A 465 20.52 10.36 7.55
N ILE A 466 19.32 10.54 7.01
CA ILE A 466 18.75 9.64 5.98
C ILE A 466 18.96 10.20 4.58
N SER A 467 18.90 9.32 3.59
CA SER A 467 18.95 9.67 2.17
C SER A 467 17.58 10.08 1.61
N ILE A 468 17.55 10.66 0.40
CA ILE A 468 16.27 11.00 -0.26
C ILE A 468 15.47 9.73 -0.59
N GLU A 469 16.15 8.67 -1.00
CA GLU A 469 15.53 7.37 -1.27
C GLU A 469 14.85 6.82 -0.02
N GLU A 470 15.56 6.82 1.10
CA GLU A 470 15.03 6.35 2.37
C GLU A 470 13.84 7.20 2.82
N LEU A 471 13.94 8.53 2.73
CA LEU A 471 12.83 9.43 3.06
C LEU A 471 11.54 9.06 2.32
N HIS A 472 11.59 8.90 1.00
CA HIS A 472 10.38 8.63 0.21
C HIS A 472 9.84 7.21 0.45
N ARG A 473 10.71 6.22 0.68
CA ARG A 473 10.28 4.87 1.11
C ARG A 473 9.58 4.88 2.47
N LEU A 474 10.10 5.64 3.44
CA LEU A 474 9.46 5.79 4.75
C LEU A 474 8.09 6.45 4.62
N VAL A 475 7.98 7.52 3.82
CA VAL A 475 6.71 8.20 3.54
C VAL A 475 5.70 7.25 2.89
N TYR A 476 6.11 6.50 1.87
CA TYR A 476 5.22 5.56 1.21
C TYR A 476 4.81 4.40 2.12
N ALA A 477 5.72 3.87 2.94
CA ALA A 477 5.39 2.86 3.95
C ALA A 477 4.39 3.37 4.99
N GLN A 478 4.46 4.65 5.39
CA GLN A 478 3.44 5.25 6.25
C GLN A 478 2.06 5.28 5.57
N VAL A 479 2.01 5.67 4.30
CA VAL A 479 0.77 5.66 3.50
C VAL A 479 0.17 4.25 3.43
N LEU A 480 1.00 3.23 3.16
CA LEU A 480 0.56 1.84 3.14
C LEU A 480 0.02 1.38 4.49
N CYS A 481 0.70 1.75 5.59
CA CYS A 481 0.30 1.40 6.95
C CYS A 481 -0.93 2.15 7.46
N CYS A 482 -1.29 3.28 6.85
CA CYS A 482 -2.52 4.01 7.16
C CYS A 482 -3.79 3.26 6.72
N HIS A 483 -3.68 2.27 5.83
CA HIS A 483 -4.83 1.58 5.27
C HIS A 483 -4.85 0.08 5.66
N PRO A 484 -5.99 -0.44 6.16
CA PRO A 484 -6.08 -1.77 6.79
C PRO A 484 -5.86 -2.94 5.84
N LEU A 485 -5.94 -2.70 4.53
CA LEU A 485 -5.73 -3.73 3.51
C LEU A 485 -4.36 -3.69 2.87
N THR A 486 -3.48 -2.72 3.18
CA THR A 486 -2.19 -2.52 2.50
C THR A 486 -1.00 -2.51 3.46
N TRP A 487 -1.23 -2.36 4.77
CA TRP A 487 -0.16 -2.33 5.76
C TRP A 487 0.76 -3.58 5.72
N GLN A 488 0.26 -4.73 5.26
CA GLN A 488 1.01 -5.99 5.17
C GLN A 488 2.19 -5.92 4.18
N ILE A 489 2.16 -5.02 3.21
CA ILE A 489 3.22 -4.87 2.21
C ILE A 489 4.24 -3.77 2.55
N ALA A 490 3.92 -2.89 3.50
CA ALA A 490 4.85 -1.87 3.99
C ALA A 490 6.19 -2.41 4.51
N PRO A 491 6.25 -3.56 5.22
CA PRO A 491 7.52 -4.10 5.73
C PRO A 491 8.55 -4.35 4.64
N THR A 492 8.14 -4.76 3.43
CA THR A 492 9.06 -5.00 2.30
C THR A 492 9.82 -3.74 1.89
N TYR A 493 9.14 -2.59 1.89
CA TYR A 493 9.77 -1.29 1.62
C TYR A 493 10.64 -0.84 2.79
N LEU A 494 10.15 -0.99 4.02
CA LEU A 494 10.89 -0.60 5.23
C LEU A 494 12.18 -1.41 5.41
N SER A 495 12.20 -2.68 5.03
CA SER A 495 13.41 -3.51 5.09
C SER A 495 14.48 -3.14 4.08
N SER A 496 14.14 -2.33 3.07
CA SER A 496 15.11 -1.77 2.11
C SER A 496 15.67 -0.41 2.55
N CYS A 497 15.27 0.10 3.72
CA CYS A 497 15.80 1.33 4.31
C CYS A 497 16.93 0.98 5.30
N LEU A 498 18.09 1.63 5.16
CA LEU A 498 19.29 1.30 5.93
C LEU A 498 19.26 1.80 7.38
N ASN A 499 18.64 2.96 7.64
CA ASN A 499 18.77 3.64 8.93
C ASN A 499 17.51 3.54 9.80
N GLN A 500 16.38 4.06 9.33
CA GLN A 500 15.15 4.25 10.12
C GLN A 500 14.04 3.25 9.80
N GLY A 501 14.25 2.38 8.81
CA GLY A 501 13.24 1.43 8.32
C GLY A 501 12.65 0.50 9.40
N LEU A 502 13.52 -0.25 10.08
CA LEU A 502 13.11 -1.19 11.13
C LEU A 502 12.48 -0.47 12.32
N GLY A 503 13.05 0.66 12.77
CA GLY A 503 12.48 1.45 13.86
C GLY A 503 11.07 1.94 13.55
N LEU A 504 10.82 2.39 12.32
CA LEU A 504 9.48 2.78 11.88
C LEU A 504 8.55 1.56 11.79
N LEU A 505 9.03 0.40 11.33
CA LEU A 505 8.26 -0.84 11.31
C LEU A 505 7.78 -1.22 12.71
N GLU A 506 8.65 -1.19 13.72
CA GLU A 506 8.28 -1.46 15.12
C GLU A 506 7.13 -0.57 15.60
N ILE A 507 7.25 0.75 15.35
CA ILE A 507 6.23 1.73 15.73
C ILE A 507 4.90 1.45 15.02
N LEU A 508 4.94 1.12 13.72
CA LEU A 508 3.74 0.88 12.92
C LEU A 508 3.04 -0.43 13.31
N LEU A 509 3.79 -1.48 13.66
CA LEU A 509 3.24 -2.76 14.13
C LEU A 509 2.54 -2.60 15.49
N LEU A 510 3.12 -1.81 16.40
CA LEU A 510 2.51 -1.51 17.70
C LEU A 510 1.20 -0.71 17.60
N LYS A 511 0.97 -0.02 16.48
CA LYS A 511 -0.24 0.75 16.21
C LYS A 511 -1.34 -0.05 15.51
N GLN A 512 -1.08 -1.30 15.10
CA GLN A 512 -2.08 -2.12 14.41
C GLN A 512 -3.25 -2.51 15.33
N PRO A 513 -4.48 -2.61 14.80
CA PRO A 513 -5.64 -2.97 15.59
C PRO A 513 -5.58 -4.43 16.07
N ILE A 514 -5.61 -4.62 17.39
CA ILE A 514 -5.54 -5.94 18.06
C ILE A 514 -6.91 -6.62 18.28
N GLN A 515 -7.97 -6.07 17.69
CA GLN A 515 -9.35 -6.51 17.93
C GLN A 515 -9.64 -7.85 17.25
N ASP A 516 -9.02 -8.10 16.11
CA ASP A 516 -9.13 -9.33 15.34
C ASP A 516 -7.92 -10.24 15.61
N ASN A 517 -8.19 -11.52 15.95
CA ASN A 517 -7.14 -12.50 16.16
C ASN A 517 -6.34 -12.78 14.88
N CYS A 518 -6.98 -12.72 13.70
CA CYS A 518 -6.30 -12.93 12.44
C CYS A 518 -5.21 -11.86 12.21
N LEU A 519 -5.55 -10.60 12.48
CA LEU A 519 -4.59 -9.48 12.39
C LEU A 519 -3.43 -9.65 13.37
N VAL A 520 -3.72 -10.04 14.63
CA VAL A 520 -2.66 -10.29 15.63
C VAL A 520 -1.67 -11.36 15.12
N LEU A 521 -2.17 -12.49 14.60
CA LEU A 521 -1.32 -13.55 14.08
C LEU A 521 -0.48 -13.10 12.88
N LYS A 522 -1.07 -12.33 11.96
CA LYS A 522 -0.33 -11.75 10.83
C LYS A 522 0.79 -10.81 11.29
N THR A 523 0.50 -9.96 12.28
CA THR A 523 1.52 -9.05 12.83
C THR A 523 2.65 -9.81 13.50
N LEU A 524 2.34 -10.89 14.23
CA LEU A 524 3.35 -11.74 14.85
C LEU A 524 4.23 -12.45 13.82
N GLU A 525 3.65 -12.87 12.68
CA GLU A 525 4.43 -13.46 11.60
C GLU A 525 5.38 -12.43 10.96
N ILE A 526 4.94 -11.18 10.78
CA ILE A 526 5.83 -10.09 10.34
C ILE A 526 6.94 -9.85 11.36
N CYS A 527 6.62 -9.80 12.66
CA CYS A 527 7.65 -9.69 13.69
C CYS A 527 8.65 -10.85 13.62
N ARG A 528 8.20 -12.07 13.32
CA ARG A 528 9.07 -13.24 13.17
C ARG A 528 9.98 -13.12 11.94
N LEU A 529 9.45 -12.67 10.81
CA LEU A 529 10.21 -12.49 9.57
C LEU A 529 11.31 -11.43 9.67
N TYR A 530 11.09 -10.39 10.48
CA TYR A 530 12.04 -9.28 10.69
C TYR A 530 12.74 -9.33 12.06
N GLU A 531 12.70 -10.48 12.75
CA GLU A 531 13.39 -10.71 14.03
C GLU A 531 13.05 -9.72 15.17
N LEU A 532 11.82 -9.19 15.16
CA LEU A 532 11.32 -8.22 16.14
C LEU A 532 10.72 -8.91 17.38
N GLU A 533 11.52 -9.70 18.09
CA GLU A 533 11.05 -10.49 19.25
C GLU A 533 10.45 -9.62 20.37
N ASN A 534 11.06 -8.46 20.64
CA ASN A 534 10.59 -7.52 21.65
C ASN A 534 9.19 -6.99 21.34
N VAL A 535 8.97 -6.57 20.08
CA VAL A 535 7.67 -6.08 19.62
C VAL A 535 6.62 -7.19 19.66
N SER A 536 6.98 -8.41 19.23
CA SER A 536 6.07 -9.56 19.29
C SER A 536 5.54 -9.81 20.71
N THR A 537 6.44 -9.73 21.70
CA THR A 537 6.12 -9.91 23.12
C THR A 537 5.17 -8.81 23.60
N ILE A 538 5.43 -7.55 23.23
CA ILE A 538 4.57 -6.41 23.59
C ILE A 538 3.17 -6.59 22.98
N ILE A 539 3.08 -6.96 21.71
CA ILE A 539 1.79 -7.15 21.01
C ILE A 539 0.96 -8.25 21.68
N MET A 540 1.58 -9.38 22.02
CA MET A 540 0.89 -10.46 22.76
C MET A 540 0.37 -9.96 24.11
N LYS A 541 1.14 -9.14 24.85
CA LYS A 541 0.67 -8.53 26.11
C LYS A 541 -0.52 -7.59 25.89
N ILE A 542 -0.46 -6.71 24.89
CA ILE A 542 -1.56 -5.79 24.58
C ILE A 542 -2.83 -6.58 24.18
N ALA A 543 -2.69 -7.61 23.35
CA ALA A 543 -3.78 -8.52 22.98
C ALA A 543 -4.37 -9.23 24.21
N GLY A 544 -3.52 -9.71 25.12
CA GLY A 544 -3.92 -10.32 26.39
C GLY A 544 -4.74 -9.38 27.26
N ILE A 545 -4.24 -8.14 27.48
CA ILE A 545 -4.92 -7.11 28.29
C ILE A 545 -6.28 -6.77 27.68
N TYR A 546 -6.35 -6.58 26.36
CA TYR A 546 -7.58 -6.23 25.67
C TYR A 546 -8.64 -7.34 25.83
N ARG A 547 -8.29 -8.59 25.52
CA ARG A 547 -9.20 -9.72 25.64
C ARG A 547 -9.68 -9.93 27.08
N TRP A 548 -8.79 -9.75 28.05
CA TRP A 548 -9.13 -9.80 29.47
C TRP A 548 -10.16 -8.74 29.86
N LYS A 549 -9.95 -7.48 29.48
CA LYS A 549 -10.88 -6.36 29.77
C LYS A 549 -12.24 -6.54 29.10
N HIS A 550 -12.28 -7.17 27.93
CA HIS A 550 -13.52 -7.44 27.18
C HIS A 550 -14.20 -8.78 27.54
N GLY A 551 -13.87 -9.39 28.68
CA GLY A 551 -14.56 -10.58 29.21
C GLY A 551 -14.12 -11.91 28.60
N ARG A 552 -13.25 -11.91 27.58
CA ARG A 552 -12.66 -13.12 26.98
C ARG A 552 -11.43 -13.57 27.77
N LYS A 553 -11.64 -13.94 29.02
CA LYS A 553 -10.58 -14.23 30.01
C LYS A 553 -9.63 -15.35 29.55
N GLY A 554 -10.15 -16.44 29.00
CA GLY A 554 -9.34 -17.57 28.52
C GLY A 554 -8.33 -17.17 27.45
N THR A 555 -8.80 -16.49 26.40
CA THR A 555 -7.94 -15.95 25.34
C THR A 555 -6.93 -14.91 25.87
N GLY A 556 -7.33 -14.12 26.88
CA GLY A 556 -6.42 -13.19 27.55
C GLY A 556 -5.23 -13.91 28.19
N VAL A 557 -5.49 -14.95 28.98
CA VAL A 557 -4.44 -15.77 29.62
C VAL A 557 -3.57 -16.48 28.59
N TYR A 558 -4.18 -17.05 27.54
CA TYR A 558 -3.43 -17.65 26.44
C TYR A 558 -2.37 -16.69 25.88
N TRP A 559 -2.75 -15.44 25.57
CA TRP A 559 -1.79 -14.46 25.05
C TRP A 559 -0.73 -14.05 26.07
N PHE A 560 -1.06 -13.96 27.36
CA PHE A 560 -0.07 -13.72 28.40
C PHE A 560 0.93 -14.88 28.57
N GLN A 561 0.48 -16.12 28.38
CA GLN A 561 1.35 -17.29 28.38
C GLN A 561 2.31 -17.27 27.20
N GLN A 562 1.80 -16.99 26.00
CA GLN A 562 2.65 -16.85 24.80
C GLN A 562 3.68 -15.72 24.98
N ALA A 563 3.27 -14.60 25.59
CA ALA A 563 4.15 -13.49 25.94
C ALA A 563 5.13 -13.77 27.11
N ARG A 564 5.02 -14.94 27.77
CA ARG A 564 5.75 -15.30 29.00
C ARG A 564 5.62 -14.24 30.11
N ASP A 565 4.48 -13.55 30.20
CA ASP A 565 4.25 -12.49 31.19
C ASP A 565 3.82 -13.05 32.55
N LYS A 566 4.81 -13.54 33.32
CA LYS A 566 4.58 -14.11 34.65
C LYS A 566 3.88 -13.13 35.60
N VAL A 567 4.23 -11.84 35.55
CA VAL A 567 3.67 -10.81 36.45
C VAL A 567 2.16 -10.66 36.25
N CYS A 568 1.70 -10.58 34.99
CA CYS A 568 0.28 -10.49 34.69
C CYS A 568 -0.45 -11.79 35.05
N LEU A 569 0.14 -12.95 34.76
CA LEU A 569 -0.43 -14.26 35.08
C LEU A 569 -0.60 -14.46 36.60
N ASP A 570 0.40 -14.07 37.40
CA ASP A 570 0.33 -14.15 38.85
C ASP A 570 -0.71 -13.19 39.43
N ARG A 571 -0.85 -11.98 38.86
CA ARG A 571 -1.91 -11.04 39.25
C ARG A 571 -3.30 -11.58 38.93
N ILE A 572 -3.46 -12.26 37.80
CA ILE A 572 -4.70 -12.95 37.44
C ILE A 572 -4.99 -14.08 38.42
N ALA A 573 -3.99 -14.92 38.72
CA ALA A 573 -4.13 -15.98 39.72
C ALA A 573 -4.54 -15.42 41.08
N GLN A 574 -3.95 -14.30 41.52
CA GLN A 574 -4.30 -13.60 42.74
C GLN A 574 -5.76 -13.12 42.77
N GLN A 575 -6.24 -12.52 41.67
CA GLN A 575 -7.64 -12.09 41.56
C GLN A 575 -8.61 -13.27 41.62
N LEU A 576 -8.25 -14.41 41.00
CA LEU A 576 -9.03 -15.64 41.07
C LEU A 576 -9.02 -16.20 42.50
N PHE A 577 -7.87 -16.19 43.18
CA PHE A 577 -7.78 -16.60 44.57
C PHE A 577 -8.72 -15.83 45.49
N GLU A 578 -8.84 -14.52 45.30
CA GLU A 578 -9.74 -13.67 46.07
C GLU A 578 -11.23 -13.92 45.79
N HIS A 579 -11.59 -14.31 44.56
CA HIS A 579 -12.97 -14.67 44.22
C HIS A 579 -13.36 -16.04 44.80
N ILE A 580 -12.47 -17.03 44.68
CA ILE A 580 -12.69 -18.38 45.22
C ILE A 580 -12.75 -18.32 46.75
N GLY A 581 -11.83 -17.59 47.39
CA GLY A 581 -11.76 -17.49 48.85
C GLY A 581 -13.00 -16.85 49.51
N LYS A 582 -13.78 -16.07 48.76
CA LYS A 582 -14.99 -15.36 49.24
C LYS A 582 -16.30 -16.13 49.03
N SER A 583 -16.34 -17.09 48.12
CA SER A 583 -17.59 -17.77 47.73
C SER A 583 -17.46 -19.28 47.91
N VAL A 584 -18.11 -19.82 48.95
CA VAL A 584 -18.06 -21.25 49.34
C VAL A 584 -19.29 -22.02 48.82
N THR A 585 -19.99 -21.49 47.82
CA THR A 585 -21.21 -22.09 47.26
C THR A 585 -20.89 -22.85 45.97
N ASP A 586 -21.52 -24.00 45.73
CA ASP A 586 -21.28 -24.83 44.53
C ASP A 586 -21.48 -24.08 43.19
N ASP A 587 -22.34 -23.07 43.15
CA ASP A 587 -22.58 -22.26 41.94
C ASP A 587 -21.39 -21.37 41.55
N SER A 588 -20.61 -20.89 42.52
CA SER A 588 -19.40 -20.10 42.24
C SER A 588 -18.25 -20.97 41.76
N PHE A 589 -18.21 -22.24 42.20
CA PHE A 589 -17.24 -23.22 41.74
C PHE A 589 -17.46 -23.55 40.25
N LYS A 590 -18.70 -23.81 39.81
CA LYS A 590 -19.02 -24.09 38.40
C LYS A 590 -18.64 -22.94 37.46
N GLN A 591 -18.90 -21.69 37.87
CA GLN A 591 -18.54 -20.51 37.07
C GLN A 591 -17.01 -20.37 36.88
N TRP A 592 -16.25 -20.73 37.89
CA TRP A 592 -14.79 -20.67 37.84
C TRP A 592 -14.16 -21.92 37.18
N GLU A 593 -14.77 -23.09 37.35
CA GLU A 593 -14.40 -24.33 36.66
C GLU A 593 -14.46 -24.14 35.14
N GLY A 594 -15.56 -23.56 34.63
CA GLY A 594 -15.68 -23.23 33.21
C GLY A 594 -14.62 -22.21 32.74
N LEU A 595 -14.22 -21.27 33.60
CA LEU A 595 -13.12 -20.35 33.28
C LEU A 595 -11.77 -21.07 33.19
N LEU A 596 -11.48 -22.05 34.05
CA LEU A 596 -10.24 -22.83 33.99
C LEU A 596 -10.21 -23.82 32.84
N GLU A 597 -11.35 -24.41 32.46
CA GLU A 597 -11.41 -25.27 31.28
C GLU A 597 -11.04 -24.52 30.00
N LEU A 598 -11.45 -23.25 29.91
CA LEU A 598 -11.06 -22.35 28.81
C LEU A 598 -9.56 -21.95 28.82
N LEU A 599 -8.81 -22.26 29.88
CA LEU A 599 -7.36 -21.98 29.97
C LEU A 599 -6.49 -23.09 29.38
N GLY A 600 -7.05 -24.25 29.03
CA GLY A 600 -6.32 -25.38 28.47
C GLY A 600 -5.41 -26.11 29.47
N SER A 601 -4.79 -27.21 29.03
CA SER A 601 -3.86 -28.04 29.82
C SER A 601 -2.41 -27.55 29.77
N ASP A 602 -2.04 -26.77 28.76
CA ASP A 602 -0.65 -26.41 28.43
C ASP A 602 -0.15 -25.17 29.19
N ILE A 603 -0.45 -25.12 30.49
CA ILE A 603 -0.09 -24.00 31.35
C ILE A 603 1.36 -24.14 31.77
N GLY A 604 2.26 -23.55 30.96
CA GLY A 604 3.66 -23.42 31.30
C GLY A 604 3.88 -22.57 32.56
N SER A 605 4.47 -23.17 33.59
CA SER A 605 5.22 -22.61 34.76
C SER A 605 4.72 -21.37 35.53
N ALA A 606 3.53 -20.82 35.26
CA ALA A 606 2.95 -19.77 36.10
C ALA A 606 2.30 -20.44 37.33
N GLY A 607 3.08 -20.60 38.40
CA GLY A 607 2.75 -21.44 39.55
C GLY A 607 1.38 -21.16 40.18
N GLY A 608 0.88 -19.93 40.11
CA GLY A 608 -0.47 -19.59 40.59
C GLY A 608 -1.60 -20.24 39.78
N LEU A 609 -1.50 -20.26 38.45
CA LEU A 609 -2.48 -20.90 37.56
C LEU A 609 -2.37 -22.42 37.59
N GLU A 610 -1.16 -22.95 37.74
CA GLU A 610 -0.95 -24.38 37.91
C GLU A 610 -1.65 -24.91 39.17
N PHE A 611 -1.51 -24.21 40.30
CA PHE A 611 -2.22 -24.57 41.53
C PHE A 611 -3.75 -24.55 41.32
N LEU A 612 -4.27 -23.58 40.58
CA LEU A 612 -5.71 -23.50 40.28
C LEU A 612 -6.22 -24.71 39.48
N HIS A 613 -5.48 -25.17 38.47
CA HIS A 613 -5.86 -26.38 37.73
C HIS A 613 -5.88 -27.62 38.63
N ARG A 614 -4.84 -27.79 39.45
CA ARG A 614 -4.78 -28.90 40.41
C ARG A 614 -5.89 -28.81 41.48
N TYR A 615 -6.23 -27.59 41.92
CA TYR A 615 -7.33 -27.35 42.86
C TYR A 615 -8.69 -27.75 42.27
N ARG A 616 -8.92 -27.44 40.98
CA ARG A 616 -10.11 -27.89 40.25
C ARG A 616 -10.16 -29.42 40.15
N ASP A 617 -9.06 -30.05 39.74
CA ASP A 617 -9.00 -31.50 39.58
C ASP A 617 -9.26 -32.23 40.90
N PHE A 618 -8.71 -31.71 42.01
CA PHE A 618 -9.02 -32.17 43.37
C PHE A 618 -10.52 -32.05 43.69
N LYS A 619 -11.13 -30.88 43.45
CA LYS A 619 -12.56 -30.65 43.74
C LYS A 619 -13.49 -31.54 42.91
N ARG A 620 -13.18 -31.75 41.63
CA ARG A 620 -13.93 -32.66 40.74
C ARG A 620 -13.81 -34.10 41.21
N SER A 621 -12.61 -34.53 41.59
CA SER A 621 -12.35 -35.86 42.14
C SER A 621 -13.08 -36.07 43.47
N LEU A 622 -13.08 -35.05 44.34
CA LEU A 622 -13.81 -35.07 45.61
C LEU A 622 -15.31 -35.24 45.40
N GLN A 623 -15.91 -34.49 44.47
CA GLN A 623 -17.33 -34.62 44.15
C GLN A 623 -17.66 -36.03 43.62
N GLN A 624 -16.83 -36.58 42.73
CA GLN A 624 -17.00 -37.94 42.24
C GLN A 624 -16.85 -39.01 43.34
N ALA A 625 -15.92 -38.82 44.29
CA ALA A 625 -15.73 -39.73 45.40
C ALA A 625 -16.92 -39.73 46.37
N LEU A 626 -17.49 -38.55 46.65
CA LEU A 626 -18.67 -38.40 47.50
C LEU A 626 -19.94 -38.98 46.83
N ASP A 627 -20.12 -38.76 45.53
CA ASP A 627 -21.30 -39.24 44.78
C ASP A 627 -21.28 -40.75 44.51
N ARG A 628 -20.13 -41.31 44.09
CA ARG A 628 -20.02 -42.71 43.66
C ARG A 628 -19.68 -43.69 44.78
N ARG A 629 -19.25 -43.20 45.96
CA ARG A 629 -18.78 -44.01 47.09
C ARG A 629 -17.80 -45.14 46.67
N CYS A 630 -16.92 -44.87 45.71
CA CYS A 630 -15.94 -45.82 45.20
C CYS A 630 -14.56 -45.59 45.86
N GLY A 631 -13.92 -46.66 46.36
CA GLY A 631 -12.63 -46.59 47.05
C GLY A 631 -11.46 -46.11 46.17
N GLU A 632 -11.49 -46.40 44.87
CA GLU A 632 -10.46 -45.96 43.92
C GLU A 632 -10.51 -44.45 43.68
N ALA A 633 -11.71 -43.88 43.53
CA ALA A 633 -11.91 -42.44 43.39
C ALA A 633 -11.52 -41.68 44.68
N ALA A 634 -11.76 -42.29 45.84
CA ALA A 634 -11.32 -41.76 47.13
C ALA A 634 -9.79 -41.70 47.24
N ARG A 635 -9.09 -42.77 46.84
CA ARG A 635 -7.61 -42.80 46.82
C ARG A 635 -7.03 -41.77 45.85
N GLN A 636 -7.59 -41.66 44.65
CA GLN A 636 -7.17 -40.65 43.66
C GLN A 636 -7.35 -39.21 44.20
N THR A 637 -8.43 -38.95 44.94
CA THR A 637 -8.67 -37.64 45.57
C THR A 637 -7.62 -37.33 46.65
N VAL A 638 -7.24 -38.34 47.44
CA VAL A 638 -6.16 -38.23 48.43
C VAL A 638 -4.83 -37.94 47.74
N ASP A 639 -4.51 -38.63 46.64
CA ASP A 639 -3.28 -38.37 45.87
C ASP A 639 -3.22 -36.91 45.41
N PHE A 640 -4.32 -36.37 44.88
CA PHE A 640 -4.41 -34.96 44.49
C PHE A 640 -4.25 -34.01 45.69
N LEU A 641 -4.87 -34.31 46.84
CA LEU A 641 -4.72 -33.52 48.07
C LEU A 641 -3.25 -33.49 48.53
N ILE A 642 -2.59 -34.65 48.56
CA ILE A 642 -1.19 -34.76 48.98
C ILE A 642 -0.27 -34.02 47.99
N GLN A 643 -0.50 -34.14 46.68
CA GLN A 643 0.26 -33.39 45.67
C GLN A 643 0.10 -31.86 45.83
N LEU A 644 -1.11 -31.38 46.12
CA LEU A 644 -1.37 -29.97 46.41
C LEU A 644 -0.65 -29.51 47.69
N MET A 645 -0.71 -30.31 48.76
CA MET A 645 -0.13 -29.95 50.07
C MET A 645 1.39 -30.09 50.13
N LYS A 646 2.00 -30.92 49.25
CA LYS A 646 3.46 -31.01 49.06
C LYS A 646 4.01 -29.86 48.22
N ASN A 647 3.21 -29.27 47.32
CA ASN A 647 3.69 -28.21 46.43
C ASN A 647 3.93 -26.91 47.22
N PRO A 648 5.17 -26.36 47.23
CA PRO A 648 5.49 -25.13 47.96
C PRO A 648 4.75 -23.90 47.42
N SER A 649 4.27 -23.93 46.18
CA SER A 649 3.53 -22.84 45.53
C SER A 649 2.04 -22.79 45.92
N THR A 650 1.56 -23.73 46.72
CA THR A 650 0.17 -23.74 47.19
C THR A 650 -0.08 -22.62 48.20
N PRO A 651 -0.96 -21.65 47.91
CA PRO A 651 -1.14 -20.49 48.79
C PRO A 651 -1.72 -20.89 50.15
N GLN A 652 -1.11 -20.38 51.24
CA GLN A 652 -1.44 -20.78 52.63
C GLN A 652 -2.92 -20.61 53.00
N ARG A 653 -3.59 -19.61 52.43
CA ARG A 653 -5.05 -19.40 52.60
C ARG A 653 -5.90 -20.59 52.15
N PHE A 654 -5.43 -21.43 51.22
CA PHE A 654 -6.18 -22.60 50.74
C PHE A 654 -5.94 -23.88 51.56
N TRP A 655 -4.94 -23.92 52.45
CA TRP A 655 -4.61 -25.13 53.21
C TRP A 655 -5.78 -25.61 54.09
N LEU A 656 -6.40 -24.69 54.84
CA LEU A 656 -7.52 -25.04 55.71
C LEU A 656 -8.81 -25.40 54.92
N PRO A 657 -9.22 -24.66 53.87
CA PRO A 657 -10.31 -25.07 52.99
C PRO A 657 -10.12 -26.46 52.39
N LEU A 658 -8.95 -26.74 51.78
CA LEU A 658 -8.63 -28.04 51.19
C LEU A 658 -8.79 -29.20 52.18
N LEU A 659 -8.25 -29.03 53.40
CA LEU A 659 -8.35 -30.03 54.44
C LEU A 659 -9.78 -30.18 54.98
N HIS A 660 -10.51 -29.06 55.11
CA HIS A 660 -11.89 -29.06 55.57
C HIS A 660 -12.83 -29.76 54.59
N ASP A 661 -12.69 -29.48 53.30
CA ASP A 661 -13.47 -30.14 52.24
C ASP A 661 -13.23 -31.66 52.21
N SER A 662 -12.06 -32.10 52.66
CA SER A 662 -11.70 -33.51 52.74
C SER A 662 -12.20 -34.22 54.01
N VAL A 663 -12.80 -33.52 54.99
CA VAL A 663 -13.15 -34.09 56.30
C VAL A 663 -14.12 -35.27 56.18
N GLU A 664 -15.13 -35.18 55.33
CA GLU A 664 -16.08 -36.27 55.11
C GLU A 664 -15.41 -37.52 54.51
N LEU A 665 -14.48 -37.30 53.57
CA LEU A 665 -13.68 -38.37 52.98
C LEU A 665 -12.75 -39.01 54.03
N LEU A 666 -12.06 -38.19 54.82
CA LEU A 666 -11.14 -38.64 55.87
C LEU A 666 -11.86 -39.42 56.98
N ASN A 667 -13.13 -39.11 57.26
CA ASN A 667 -13.97 -39.81 58.24
C ASN A 667 -14.66 -41.07 57.69
N SER A 668 -14.46 -41.41 56.41
CA SER A 668 -14.92 -42.67 55.82
C SER A 668 -14.50 -43.86 56.69
N LYS A 669 -15.44 -44.74 57.06
CA LYS A 669 -15.23 -45.85 58.00
C LYS A 669 -14.51 -47.08 57.41
N LEU A 670 -14.33 -47.14 56.09
CA LEU A 670 -13.78 -48.29 55.36
C LEU A 670 -12.31 -48.04 55.02
N SER A 671 -11.40 -48.71 55.74
CA SER A 671 -9.92 -48.64 55.61
C SER A 671 -9.31 -47.21 55.71
N PRO A 672 -8.10 -47.03 56.25
CA PRO A 672 -7.37 -45.78 56.17
C PRO A 672 -7.05 -45.49 54.71
N LEU A 673 -7.61 -44.38 54.21
CA LEU A 673 -7.37 -43.90 52.84
C LEU A 673 -5.99 -43.27 52.66
N MET A 674 -5.29 -42.96 53.76
CA MET A 674 -3.96 -42.36 53.78
C MET A 674 -3.04 -43.17 54.69
N ASP A 675 -1.77 -43.24 54.34
CA ASP A 675 -0.76 -43.88 55.19
C ASP A 675 -0.33 -42.96 56.37
N VAL A 676 0.53 -43.50 57.23
CA VAL A 676 1.06 -42.77 58.40
C VAL A 676 1.88 -41.55 57.97
N ALA A 677 2.64 -41.62 56.88
CA ALA A 677 3.50 -40.55 56.40
C ALA A 677 2.70 -39.37 55.81
N GLU A 678 1.68 -39.67 55.00
CA GLU A 678 0.73 -38.73 54.41
C GLU A 678 -0.10 -38.04 55.49
N THR A 679 -0.58 -38.80 56.47
CA THR A 679 -1.34 -38.23 57.60
C THR A 679 -0.47 -37.31 58.45
N THR A 680 0.79 -37.68 58.67
CA THR A 680 1.76 -36.85 59.40
C THR A 680 2.10 -35.57 58.63
N LEU A 681 2.23 -35.63 57.30
CA LEU A 681 2.44 -34.45 56.46
C LEU A 681 1.30 -33.43 56.62
N LEU A 682 0.05 -33.88 56.53
CA LEU A 682 -1.11 -32.99 56.65
C LEU A 682 -1.24 -32.40 58.07
N LEU A 683 -0.93 -33.19 59.11
CA LEU A 683 -0.86 -32.71 60.49
C LEU A 683 0.21 -31.62 60.68
N ASN A 684 1.40 -31.80 60.09
CA ASN A 684 2.46 -30.79 60.11
C ASN A 684 2.01 -29.49 59.42
N LYS A 685 1.35 -29.58 58.26
CA LYS A 685 0.80 -28.41 57.56
C LYS A 685 -0.30 -27.69 58.36
N LEU A 686 -1.16 -28.44 59.05
CA LEU A 686 -2.16 -27.88 59.95
C LEU A 686 -1.51 -27.18 61.16
N GLN A 687 -0.42 -27.74 61.68
CA GLN A 687 0.37 -27.13 62.76
C GLN A 687 1.05 -25.84 62.30
N GLU A 688 1.68 -25.82 61.13
CA GLU A 688 2.24 -24.61 60.50
C GLU A 688 1.18 -23.51 60.36
N LEU A 689 -0.03 -23.85 59.92
CA LEU A 689 -1.14 -22.90 59.80
C LEU A 689 -1.60 -22.36 61.16
N SER A 690 -1.62 -23.20 62.19
CA SER A 690 -1.97 -22.77 63.55
C SER A 690 -0.97 -21.75 64.12
N MET A 691 0.32 -21.92 63.82
CA MET A 691 1.37 -20.97 64.21
C MET A 691 1.29 -19.69 63.37
N ALA A 692 0.96 -19.79 62.08
CA ALA A 692 0.83 -18.63 61.20
C ALA A 692 -0.33 -17.69 61.57
N LYS A 693 -1.44 -18.23 62.13
CA LYS A 693 -2.56 -17.44 62.66
C LYS A 693 -2.18 -16.46 63.77
N LEU A 694 -1.05 -16.69 64.45
CA LEU A 694 -0.55 -15.82 65.52
C LEU A 694 0.21 -14.60 64.98
N ARG A 695 0.44 -14.52 63.65
CA ARG A 695 1.14 -13.40 63.01
C ARG A 695 0.15 -12.28 62.65
N PRO A 696 0.56 -11.00 62.75
CA PRO A 696 -0.31 -9.85 62.47
C PRO A 696 -0.78 -9.77 61.01
N ASP A 697 -0.01 -10.29 60.04
CA ASP A 697 -0.33 -10.23 58.61
C ASP A 697 -1.19 -11.39 58.10
N PHE A 698 -1.74 -12.21 59.00
CA PHE A 698 -2.50 -13.40 58.61
C PHE A 698 -3.90 -13.04 58.08
N SER A 699 -4.15 -13.34 56.81
CA SER A 699 -5.49 -13.21 56.21
C SER A 699 -6.37 -14.38 56.64
N SER A 700 -7.44 -14.10 57.40
CA SER A 700 -8.35 -15.13 57.91
C SER A 700 -9.29 -15.67 56.84
N ASN A 701 -9.37 -16.99 56.70
CA ASN A 701 -10.36 -17.66 55.84
C ASN A 701 -11.78 -17.52 56.41
N HIS A 702 -12.79 -17.42 55.54
CA HIS A 702 -14.22 -17.30 55.89
C HIS A 702 -14.87 -18.62 56.39
N LEU A 703 -14.08 -19.54 56.95
CA LEU A 703 -14.55 -20.83 57.46
C LEU A 703 -15.02 -20.73 58.93
N PRO A 704 -15.94 -21.60 59.38
CA PRO A 704 -16.40 -21.63 60.77
C PRO A 704 -15.25 -21.81 61.77
N SER A 705 -15.40 -21.27 62.98
CA SER A 705 -14.37 -21.35 64.04
C SER A 705 -13.99 -22.80 64.41
N HIS A 706 -14.89 -23.76 64.20
CA HIS A 706 -14.69 -25.19 64.45
C HIS A 706 -14.08 -25.97 63.27
N ALA A 707 -13.80 -25.34 62.13
CA ALA A 707 -13.24 -26.03 60.96
C ALA A 707 -11.86 -26.65 61.27
N MET A 708 -11.00 -25.93 62.00
CA MET A 708 -9.68 -26.44 62.38
C MET A 708 -9.72 -27.62 63.34
N SER A 709 -10.63 -27.61 64.32
CA SER A 709 -10.78 -28.72 65.26
C SER A 709 -11.34 -29.96 64.56
N SER A 710 -12.28 -29.77 63.62
CA SER A 710 -12.87 -30.85 62.83
C SER A 710 -11.84 -31.55 61.95
N VAL A 711 -10.99 -30.78 61.25
CA VAL A 711 -9.87 -31.32 60.46
C VAL A 711 -8.89 -32.08 61.34
N ARG A 712 -8.50 -31.50 62.49
CA ARG A 712 -7.56 -32.14 63.41
C ARG A 712 -8.09 -33.49 63.93
N LEU A 713 -9.37 -33.56 64.25
CA LEU A 713 -10.03 -34.79 64.70
C LEU A 713 -10.08 -35.85 63.60
N ALA A 714 -10.41 -35.45 62.37
CA ALA A 714 -10.48 -36.37 61.22
C ALA A 714 -9.10 -36.96 60.90
N LEU A 715 -8.05 -36.14 60.88
CA LEU A 715 -6.67 -36.60 60.67
C LEU A 715 -6.18 -37.51 61.81
N ALA A 716 -6.47 -37.17 63.08
CA ALA A 716 -6.12 -38.02 64.22
C ALA A 716 -6.83 -39.38 64.17
N SER A 717 -8.11 -39.39 63.75
CA SER A 717 -8.90 -40.61 63.58
C SER A 717 -8.41 -41.47 62.42
N ASN A 718 -7.91 -40.85 61.34
CA ASN A 718 -7.28 -41.58 60.24
C ASN A 718 -5.91 -42.15 60.66
N LEU A 719 -5.09 -41.36 61.35
CA LEU A 719 -3.78 -41.81 61.87
C LEU A 719 -3.93 -43.03 62.79
N ALA A 720 -4.91 -43.00 63.70
CA ALA A 720 -5.19 -44.11 64.59
C ALA A 720 -5.53 -45.40 63.81
N ARG A 721 -6.28 -45.28 62.70
CA ARG A 721 -6.63 -46.42 61.84
C ARG A 721 -5.45 -46.91 61.01
N ALA A 722 -4.68 -46.01 60.41
CA ALA A 722 -3.48 -46.34 59.64
C ALA A 722 -2.46 -47.12 60.50
N VAL A 723 -2.23 -46.68 61.75
CA VAL A 723 -1.33 -47.38 62.68
C VAL A 723 -1.86 -48.76 63.09
N LEU A 724 -3.18 -48.94 63.16
CA LEU A 724 -3.79 -50.23 63.48
C LEU A 724 -3.71 -51.21 62.30
N GLU A 725 -3.81 -50.73 61.06
CA GLU A 725 -3.62 -51.55 59.86
C GLU A 725 -2.14 -51.88 59.59
N ASP A 726 -1.21 -50.94 59.78
CA ASP A 726 0.25 -51.20 59.69
C ASP A 726 0.71 -52.27 60.69
N ARG A 727 -0.05 -52.46 61.78
CA ARG A 727 0.20 -53.47 62.81
C ARG A 727 -0.54 -54.78 62.57
N SER A 728 -1.34 -54.91 61.51
CA SER A 728 -1.97 -56.17 61.13
C SER A 728 -0.99 -57.00 60.28
N PRO A 729 -0.45 -58.13 60.80
CA PRO A 729 0.50 -58.93 60.04
C PRO A 729 -0.26 -59.77 59.02
N SER A 730 -0.30 -59.34 57.77
CA SER A 730 -0.59 -60.23 56.65
C SER A 730 0.70 -60.96 56.23
N THR A 731 1.14 -61.91 57.05
CA THR A 731 1.90 -63.13 56.69
C THR A 731 2.16 -63.97 57.95
N LEU A 732 1.31 -64.99 58.14
CA LEU A 732 1.73 -66.31 58.60
C LEU A 732 1.72 -67.23 57.39
#